data_AF-A0A2G5UX35-F1
#
_entry.id   AF-A0A2G5UX35-F1
#
_cell.length_a   1.000
_cell.length_b   1.000
_cell.length_c   1.000
_cell.angle_alpha   90.00
_cell.angle_beta   90.00
_cell.angle_gamma   90.00
#
_symmetry.space_group_name_H-M   'P 1'
#
loop_
_entity.id
_entity.type
_entity.pdbx_description
1 polymer ?
#
loop_
_entity_poly.entity_id
_entity_poly.type
_entity_poly.pdbx_seq_one_letter_code
_entity_poly.pdbx_strand_id
1 'polypeptide(L)'
;MSASSQPFLKSVSVNTQGESHEFKFVKVITVTLIVIFVCGLLAFGLSAGIWHVYDIFAESTTQAPLKKVENDGSAVETILAVLFCGILSLGLSAAVWYYFQEFDADKNSPMTTVPSIKNDYSTSKLSVATSPDSPKTPLRSPLKRLLKNNSHTEPCPKRVVGYFSEWEKSELRKEQLQKLTHVIYLFVPLQENGTIDSEKVWADSRFGDLKNKASSLKPGLKLMIGVGGSDKRFEFRQIVSDDTERKALIDSITSFIVEHDLDGVDVFWKWPFKHTRISYVKFLRELRTSLDTLRYKMYRQDPYIISIIAPRIHSEFDGFDLEEIMRIVDFVNVLTYDYFYTTQKVGPLSPLYGGREGNVDRTMKYLTCMTENPNKLNLGVAFYGTTYNDTDSPFEKSLDNFWISRGSTTTGPVGTSWNQISSNEKEIAKWDNASRTPYTWDGRKFFTFENERSLREKIEYAKDHNIGGIVIWVIDQDDDKSTLLNVVYSVFMCTSDEVFEKEIGNEVASTELSIANVSGPHLPTTNEKRIVGYFTEWERSDLQKAQLEKLTHVIYLFVPLQDNATIKLDHNRTDNRFWDLKNKASSLKPRLKVMVGVGGHETCYRFSPILADDKKRKILIDSITSFLDKFDLDGIEVFWTWPSKEDRHSYVIFLQELRTSLNNLKYRIHRYDQYIISTLIPRTHSEFEAFKLEEIIQIVDFINVQTYNYYFTTLKVGPNAPLYGGREEDVDKTMKHLFRMNLSPEKLNLAVAFFGIHYENTDSPFDETSDDVWIPMSSETKGPYGKRWDQLTSNDKTIAKWNDASRTPYTYDGRRFFSFDNERSVTAKIEYAKENNIGGIVIWVIDQDDEKQTLLNVVYSVFRSDSKLPLNASCRKRVIGYFTEWENADLREEQLGKLTHVIFLFATVQESAIIKLDNYRTETRFLDLKDKAHSVRSDLKMMIGVGGISYSYRFPPIVLDDGKRKILVESITSFIDEHDLDGVEIFWVWSYEKVKLHYSKFIRELRESLNNLKTSKKRTEDYLISIIVPPKIATISGGYYINEILESVDFLNVLTYDYYFNGDQVGPHSPIYGGTRGNIDETMKYLAHQTSQPSKLNMAVPFYGTFWSNASLPLLDDSDEIWKEKGDAAGPFAVRWRELVPNSWNMSTTKFHEKSKTSYIWIPETKHFLTFENERSLAEKAKYVKEHQLGGILIWAIDQDDDDSTLLNVVSSALGS
;
A
#
# COMPACT_ATOMS: atom_id res chain seq x y z
N MET A 1 -67.65 20.83 -51.90
CA MET A 1 -67.27 19.40 -52.03
C MET A 1 -66.44 19.08 -50.79
N SER A 2 -67.04 18.54 -49.72
CA SER A 2 -67.43 17.13 -49.47
C SER A 2 -66.19 16.26 -49.15
N ALA A 3 -65.94 15.81 -47.91
CA ALA A 3 -66.70 14.91 -47.00
C ALA A 3 -66.06 13.49 -46.98
N SER A 4 -65.59 13.01 -45.82
CA SER A 4 -66.17 11.92 -44.99
C SER A 4 -65.58 10.53 -45.33
N SER A 5 -65.72 9.41 -44.57
CA SER A 5 -66.60 9.04 -43.45
C SER A 5 -66.12 7.74 -42.73
N GLN A 6 -66.48 7.53 -41.46
CA GLN A 6 -66.60 6.18 -40.83
C GLN A 6 -67.98 5.55 -41.17
N PRO A 7 -68.26 4.25 -40.91
CA PRO A 7 -68.81 3.77 -39.61
C PRO A 7 -68.29 2.34 -39.19
N PHE A 8 -68.43 1.74 -37.99
CA PHE A 8 -69.42 1.68 -36.88
C PHE A 8 -70.62 0.71 -37.04
N LEU A 9 -70.67 -0.41 -36.25
CA LEU A 9 -71.83 -0.86 -35.42
C LEU A 9 -71.58 -2.17 -34.60
N LYS A 10 -72.52 -2.51 -33.69
CA LYS A 10 -72.39 -3.38 -32.47
C LYS A 10 -73.10 -4.75 -32.56
N SER A 11 -72.68 -5.75 -31.74
CA SER A 11 -73.52 -6.42 -30.69
C SER A 11 -72.87 -7.60 -29.90
N VAL A 12 -72.70 -7.46 -28.57
CA VAL A 12 -73.17 -8.33 -27.42
C VAL A 12 -73.27 -9.89 -27.63
N SER A 13 -72.83 -10.84 -26.77
CA SER A 13 -72.46 -10.89 -25.31
C SER A 13 -71.62 -12.14 -24.88
N VAL A 14 -70.73 -11.99 -23.86
CA VAL A 14 -70.43 -12.90 -22.69
C VAL A 14 -69.97 -14.37 -23.00
N ASN A 15 -68.86 -14.94 -22.45
CA ASN A 15 -68.30 -14.87 -21.09
C ASN A 15 -66.77 -15.16 -20.96
N THR A 16 -66.13 -14.57 -19.92
CA THR A 16 -64.91 -15.00 -19.18
C THR A 16 -63.72 -15.73 -19.85
N GLN A 17 -62.56 -15.06 -20.00
CA GLN A 17 -61.35 -15.19 -19.14
C GLN A 17 -60.14 -14.44 -19.75
N GLY A 18 -59.36 -13.72 -18.93
CA GLY A 18 -58.04 -13.16 -19.27
C GLY A 18 -57.96 -11.63 -19.38
N GLU A 19 -57.73 -10.94 -18.25
CA GLU A 19 -57.30 -9.53 -18.24
C GLU A 19 -55.78 -9.42 -18.01
N SER A 20 -55.11 -8.57 -18.80
CA SER A 20 -53.65 -8.44 -18.84
C SER A 20 -53.09 -7.45 -17.79
N HIS A 21 -51.79 -7.55 -17.53
CA HIS A 21 -51.11 -6.84 -16.43
C HIS A 21 -51.14 -5.29 -16.49
N GLU A 22 -51.34 -4.68 -17.65
CA GLU A 22 -51.27 -3.21 -17.80
C GLU A 22 -52.34 -2.46 -17.00
N PHE A 23 -53.56 -3.03 -16.87
CA PHE A 23 -54.65 -2.37 -16.12
C PHE A 23 -54.46 -2.36 -14.60
N LYS A 24 -53.57 -3.22 -14.05
CA LYS A 24 -53.21 -3.19 -12.62
C LYS A 24 -52.20 -2.09 -12.31
N PHE A 25 -51.21 -1.88 -13.19
CA PHE A 25 -50.14 -0.91 -12.97
C PHE A 25 -50.65 0.54 -12.93
N VAL A 26 -51.56 0.91 -13.84
CA VAL A 26 -52.17 2.26 -13.90
C VAL A 26 -53.03 2.55 -12.65
N LYS A 27 -53.75 1.54 -12.11
CA LYS A 27 -54.51 1.70 -10.85
C LYS A 27 -53.59 1.95 -9.65
N VAL A 28 -52.46 1.24 -9.55
CA VAL A 28 -51.50 1.44 -8.44
C VAL A 28 -50.91 2.85 -8.48
N ILE A 29 -50.40 3.31 -9.63
CA ILE A 29 -49.85 4.67 -9.78
C ILE A 29 -50.89 5.74 -9.42
N THR A 30 -52.14 5.57 -9.87
CA THR A 30 -53.23 6.52 -9.58
C THR A 30 -53.52 6.58 -8.08
N VAL A 31 -53.58 5.43 -7.38
CA VAL A 31 -53.80 5.40 -5.92
C VAL A 31 -52.61 6.00 -5.17
N THR A 32 -51.38 5.69 -5.55
CA THR A 32 -50.17 6.26 -4.93
C THR A 32 -50.12 7.78 -5.06
N LEU A 33 -50.46 8.33 -6.24
CA LEU A 33 -50.50 9.78 -6.46
C LEU A 33 -51.61 10.46 -5.65
N ILE A 34 -52.78 9.83 -5.51
CA ILE A 34 -53.87 10.35 -4.66
C ILE A 34 -53.44 10.36 -3.18
N VAL A 35 -52.78 9.31 -2.69
CA VAL A 35 -52.28 9.25 -1.30
C VAL A 35 -51.22 10.34 -1.05
N ILE A 36 -50.25 10.53 -1.95
CA ILE A 36 -49.24 11.59 -1.84
C ILE A 36 -49.90 12.98 -1.80
N PHE A 37 -50.92 13.23 -2.64
CA PHE A 37 -51.63 14.50 -2.69
C PHE A 37 -52.42 14.78 -1.40
N VAL A 38 -53.10 13.77 -0.85
CA VAL A 38 -53.83 13.89 0.43
C VAL A 38 -52.87 14.10 1.62
N CYS A 39 -51.76 13.38 1.68
CA CYS A 39 -50.73 13.59 2.69
C CYS A 39 -50.09 14.99 2.61
N GLY A 40 -49.85 15.50 1.39
CA GLY A 40 -49.35 16.85 1.15
C GLY A 40 -50.30 17.94 1.67
N LEU A 41 -51.61 17.82 1.39
CA LEU A 41 -52.63 18.75 1.89
C LEU A 41 -52.75 18.75 3.42
N LEU A 42 -52.66 17.57 4.06
CA LEU A 42 -52.68 17.44 5.52
C LEU A 42 -51.43 18.06 6.18
N ALA A 43 -50.25 17.86 5.58
CA ALA A 43 -49.01 18.49 6.04
C ALA A 43 -49.06 20.03 5.92
N PHE A 44 -49.65 20.54 4.84
CA PHE A 44 -49.83 21.98 4.64
C PHE A 44 -50.76 22.58 5.70
N GLY A 45 -51.89 21.92 6.00
CA GLY A 45 -52.81 22.34 7.07
C GLY A 45 -52.17 22.35 8.47
N LEU A 46 -51.33 21.34 8.78
CA LEU A 46 -50.56 21.31 10.03
C LEU A 46 -49.54 22.45 10.12
N SER A 47 -48.85 22.79 9.02
CA SER A 47 -47.90 23.91 9.00
C SER A 47 -48.56 25.27 9.25
N ALA A 48 -49.78 25.49 8.70
CA ALA A 48 -50.56 26.70 8.93
C ALA A 48 -51.06 26.81 10.38
N GLY A 49 -51.44 25.69 11.01
CA GLY A 49 -51.82 25.66 12.42
C GLY A 49 -50.67 25.97 13.36
N ILE A 50 -49.47 25.48 13.08
CA ILE A 50 -48.26 25.75 13.88
C ILE A 50 -47.86 27.23 13.79
N TRP A 51 -47.95 27.85 12.60
CA TRP A 51 -47.70 29.29 12.43
C TRP A 51 -48.66 30.14 13.27
N HIS A 52 -49.96 29.80 13.26
CA HIS A 52 -50.95 30.59 13.99
C HIS A 52 -50.80 30.52 15.52
N VAL A 53 -50.22 29.43 16.04
CA VAL A 53 -49.83 29.30 17.46
C VAL A 53 -48.56 30.10 17.76
N TYR A 54 -47.61 30.18 16.82
CA TYR A 54 -46.35 30.91 17.01
C TYR A 54 -46.57 32.43 17.13
N ASP A 55 -47.45 33.00 16.32
CA ASP A 55 -47.82 34.43 16.40
C ASP A 55 -48.47 34.81 17.74
N ILE A 56 -49.26 33.90 18.34
CA ILE A 56 -49.88 34.12 19.66
C ILE A 56 -48.85 34.17 20.80
N PHE A 57 -47.68 33.55 20.62
CA PHE A 57 -46.57 33.59 21.60
C PHE A 57 -45.57 34.74 21.38
N ALA A 58 -45.62 35.43 20.24
CA ALA A 58 -44.69 36.51 19.91
C ALA A 58 -45.03 37.87 20.56
N GLU A 59 -46.30 38.11 20.93
CA GLU A 59 -46.75 39.36 21.58
C GLU A 59 -46.96 39.21 23.11
N SER A 60 -45.90 38.84 23.84
CA SER A 60 -45.85 39.13 25.29
C SER A 60 -44.44 39.53 25.75
N THR A 61 -44.36 40.65 26.46
CA THR A 61 -43.12 41.45 26.61
C THR A 61 -42.38 41.20 27.93
N THR A 62 -41.04 41.23 27.85
CA THR A 62 -40.08 41.79 28.85
C THR A 62 -40.18 41.44 30.35
N GLN A 63 -39.00 41.19 30.94
CA GLN A 63 -38.69 41.05 32.37
C GLN A 63 -39.04 39.70 33.05
N ALA A 64 -38.11 39.27 33.91
CA ALA A 64 -38.21 38.12 34.81
C ALA A 64 -38.78 38.57 36.19
N PRO A 65 -39.11 37.68 37.16
CA PRO A 65 -38.90 36.23 37.20
C PRO A 65 -40.07 35.33 37.72
N LEU A 66 -39.97 34.02 37.42
CA LEU A 66 -40.45 32.84 38.18
C LEU A 66 -41.74 32.93 39.04
N LYS A 67 -42.83 32.25 38.61
CA LYS A 67 -43.49 31.16 39.39
C LYS A 67 -44.66 30.44 38.66
N LYS A 68 -44.61 29.11 38.69
CA LYS A 68 -45.68 28.09 38.91
C LYS A 68 -47.14 28.38 38.46
N VAL A 69 -47.66 27.53 37.56
CA VAL A 69 -49.00 26.87 37.48
C VAL A 69 -49.05 26.21 36.08
N GLU A 70 -49.11 24.88 35.88
CA GLU A 70 -50.12 23.85 36.23
C GLU A 70 -51.25 23.75 35.18
N ASN A 71 -51.30 22.58 34.51
CA ASN A 71 -52.32 22.03 33.59
C ASN A 71 -53.09 22.94 32.62
N ASP A 72 -52.85 22.72 31.32
CA ASP A 72 -53.92 22.86 30.31
C ASP A 72 -53.88 21.71 29.29
N GLY A 73 -55.05 21.26 28.83
CA GLY A 73 -55.26 19.90 28.28
C GLY A 73 -54.85 19.66 26.82
N SER A 74 -54.43 20.69 26.07
CA SER A 74 -54.29 20.62 24.61
C SER A 74 -53.06 19.86 24.10
N ALA A 75 -52.01 19.72 24.93
CA ALA A 75 -50.80 18.99 24.55
C ALA A 75 -51.04 17.47 24.39
N VAL A 76 -51.95 16.90 25.19
CA VAL A 76 -52.20 15.44 25.19
C VAL A 76 -52.96 15.01 23.94
N GLU A 77 -53.95 15.78 23.49
CA GLU A 77 -54.68 15.50 22.24
C GLU A 77 -53.76 15.62 21.02
N THR A 78 -52.86 16.60 21.01
CA THR A 78 -51.87 16.79 19.94
C THR A 78 -50.87 15.62 19.86
N ILE A 79 -50.36 15.16 21.01
CA ILE A 79 -49.43 14.01 21.08
C ILE A 79 -50.14 12.70 20.68
N LEU A 80 -51.41 12.51 21.08
CA LEU A 80 -52.20 11.35 20.66
C LEU A 80 -52.47 11.35 19.14
N ALA A 81 -52.76 12.50 18.54
CA ALA A 81 -52.94 12.61 17.08
C ALA A 81 -51.66 12.27 16.31
N VAL A 82 -50.50 12.74 16.77
CA VAL A 82 -49.19 12.40 16.17
C VAL A 82 -48.86 10.92 16.32
N LEU A 83 -49.11 10.32 17.48
CA LEU A 83 -48.94 8.88 17.70
C LEU A 83 -49.86 8.04 16.80
N PHE A 84 -51.12 8.45 16.61
CA PHE A 84 -52.07 7.73 15.75
C PHE A 84 -51.64 7.76 14.27
N CYS A 85 -51.12 8.90 13.79
CA CYS A 85 -50.53 9.03 12.45
C CYS A 85 -49.23 8.21 12.28
N GLY A 86 -48.40 8.11 13.33
CA GLY A 86 -47.22 7.25 13.35
C GLY A 86 -47.56 5.76 13.26
N ILE A 87 -48.59 5.30 13.98
CA ILE A 87 -49.05 3.91 13.95
C ILE A 87 -49.67 3.55 12.60
N LEU A 88 -50.45 4.45 11.99
CA LEU A 88 -51.02 4.24 10.65
C LEU A 88 -49.96 4.16 9.54
N SER A 89 -48.91 4.99 9.60
CA SER A 89 -47.84 4.96 8.59
C SER A 89 -46.94 3.71 8.72
N LEU A 90 -46.67 3.23 9.93
CA LEU A 90 -46.00 1.94 10.16
C LEU A 90 -46.86 0.75 9.69
N GLY A 91 -48.17 0.79 9.93
CA GLY A 91 -49.12 -0.23 9.46
C GLY A 91 -49.18 -0.36 7.94
N LEU A 92 -49.23 0.76 7.20
CA LEU A 92 -49.18 0.73 5.73
C LEU A 92 -47.81 0.24 5.21
N SER A 93 -46.72 0.63 5.86
CA SER A 93 -45.37 0.19 5.47
C SER A 93 -45.21 -1.34 5.60
N ALA A 94 -45.73 -1.92 6.69
CA ALA A 94 -45.77 -3.36 6.88
C ALA A 94 -46.67 -4.09 5.86
N ALA A 95 -47.83 -3.50 5.51
CA ALA A 95 -48.72 -4.07 4.50
C ALA A 95 -48.11 -4.09 3.09
N VAL A 96 -47.39 -3.02 2.71
CA VAL A 96 -46.64 -2.99 1.43
C VAL A 96 -45.50 -4.00 1.43
N TRP A 97 -44.75 -4.12 2.53
CA TRP A 97 -43.66 -5.09 2.65
C TRP A 97 -44.15 -6.55 2.60
N TYR A 98 -45.28 -6.86 3.23
CA TYR A 98 -45.90 -8.18 3.16
C TYR A 98 -46.39 -8.51 1.74
N TYR A 99 -46.96 -7.54 1.03
CA TYR A 99 -47.41 -7.71 -0.36
C TYR A 99 -46.25 -7.91 -1.35
N PHE A 100 -45.05 -7.42 -1.04
CA PHE A 100 -43.85 -7.68 -1.84
C PHE A 100 -43.23 -9.07 -1.60
N GLN A 101 -43.41 -9.69 -0.42
CA GLN A 101 -42.92 -11.06 -0.20
C GLN A 101 -43.70 -12.14 -0.97
N GLU A 102 -44.99 -11.95 -1.25
CA GLU A 102 -45.75 -12.88 -2.11
C GLU A 102 -45.32 -12.84 -3.59
N PHE A 103 -44.51 -11.85 -4.01
CA PHE A 103 -44.06 -11.72 -5.40
C PHE A 103 -42.74 -12.42 -5.73
N ASP A 104 -41.99 -12.91 -4.73
CA ASP A 104 -40.67 -13.57 -4.92
C ASP A 104 -40.71 -15.09 -4.64
N ALA A 105 -41.92 -15.65 -4.52
CA ALA A 105 -42.17 -17.04 -4.13
C ALA A 105 -42.75 -17.92 -5.26
N ASP A 106 -42.29 -17.76 -6.52
CA ASP A 106 -42.55 -18.77 -7.56
C ASP A 106 -41.47 -18.84 -8.65
N LYS A 107 -40.46 -19.70 -8.46
CA LYS A 107 -39.50 -20.12 -9.49
C LYS A 107 -39.20 -21.61 -9.40
N ASN A 108 -40.05 -22.44 -10.02
CA ASN A 108 -39.72 -23.84 -10.30
C ASN A 108 -40.31 -24.34 -11.63
N SER A 109 -39.59 -24.08 -12.74
CA SER A 109 -39.74 -24.72 -14.07
C SER A 109 -41.07 -24.53 -14.85
N PRO A 110 -41.10 -24.84 -16.17
CA PRO A 110 -40.05 -24.71 -17.19
C PRO A 110 -40.53 -23.84 -18.38
N MET A 111 -39.62 -23.38 -19.26
CA MET A 111 -40.03 -22.85 -20.57
C MET A 111 -39.19 -23.38 -21.73
N THR A 112 -39.91 -24.01 -22.67
CA THR A 112 -39.45 -24.49 -23.96
C THR A 112 -39.79 -23.50 -25.07
N THR A 113 -38.84 -23.35 -26.02
CA THR A 113 -39.05 -23.09 -27.47
C THR A 113 -39.81 -21.84 -27.94
N VAL A 114 -39.15 -21.11 -28.85
CA VAL A 114 -39.69 -20.10 -29.79
C VAL A 114 -39.23 -20.54 -31.21
N PRO A 115 -40.00 -20.30 -32.29
CA PRO A 115 -40.51 -21.45 -33.06
C PRO A 115 -39.91 -21.68 -34.46
N SER A 116 -40.41 -22.74 -35.10
CA SER A 116 -40.02 -23.27 -36.41
C SER A 116 -40.30 -22.37 -37.61
N ILE A 117 -39.39 -22.42 -38.58
CA ILE A 117 -39.72 -22.28 -40.00
C ILE A 117 -39.84 -23.69 -40.60
N LYS A 118 -40.66 -23.80 -41.66
CA LYS A 118 -41.37 -25.01 -42.10
C LYS A 118 -40.75 -25.72 -43.31
N ASN A 119 -41.17 -26.97 -43.51
CA ASN A 119 -41.14 -27.78 -44.74
C ASN A 119 -39.75 -28.31 -45.19
N ASP A 120 -39.60 -29.50 -45.79
CA ASP A 120 -40.51 -30.65 -45.97
C ASP A 120 -39.71 -31.94 -46.34
N TYR A 121 -40.41 -33.06 -46.59
CA TYR A 121 -39.95 -34.31 -47.24
C TYR A 121 -39.34 -35.46 -46.40
N SER A 122 -40.25 -36.30 -45.89
CA SER A 122 -40.45 -37.71 -46.34
C SER A 122 -39.24 -38.67 -46.51
N THR A 123 -39.03 -39.51 -45.50
CA THR A 123 -38.87 -41.00 -45.58
C THR A 123 -38.39 -41.68 -46.89
N SER A 124 -37.31 -42.47 -46.84
CA SER A 124 -37.39 -43.95 -46.60
C SER A 124 -36.10 -44.78 -46.86
N LYS A 125 -35.89 -45.80 -46.00
CA LYS A 125 -35.29 -47.15 -46.17
C LYS A 125 -34.05 -47.42 -47.07
N LEU A 126 -33.04 -48.11 -46.50
CA LEU A 126 -32.55 -49.49 -46.82
C LEU A 126 -31.39 -49.85 -45.84
N SER A 127 -31.50 -50.82 -44.91
CA SER A 127 -31.07 -52.25 -44.98
C SER A 127 -29.62 -52.49 -45.47
N VAL A 128 -28.63 -52.79 -44.61
CA VAL A 128 -28.26 -54.10 -43.96
C VAL A 128 -27.34 -55.01 -44.79
N ALA A 129 -26.10 -55.24 -44.29
CA ALA A 129 -25.23 -56.44 -44.36
C ALA A 129 -23.78 -56.06 -43.98
N THR A 130 -22.90 -56.83 -43.30
CA THR A 130 -23.01 -58.07 -42.50
C THR A 130 -21.78 -58.21 -41.57
N SER A 131 -21.96 -58.87 -40.41
CA SER A 131 -21.01 -59.37 -39.38
C SER A 131 -19.74 -60.13 -39.89
N PRO A 132 -18.82 -60.68 -39.05
CA PRO A 132 -18.55 -60.54 -37.59
C PRO A 132 -17.10 -59.98 -37.32
N ASP A 133 -16.62 -59.72 -36.09
CA ASP A 133 -16.57 -60.63 -34.93
C ASP A 133 -16.50 -59.93 -33.55
N SER A 134 -16.73 -60.73 -32.51
CA SER A 134 -17.08 -60.34 -31.13
C SER A 134 -16.00 -60.77 -30.12
N PRO A 135 -16.21 -60.80 -28.77
CA PRO A 135 -17.22 -60.17 -27.89
C PRO A 135 -16.50 -59.34 -26.77
N LYS A 136 -17.02 -58.92 -25.59
CA LYS A 136 -18.24 -59.17 -24.79
C LYS A 136 -18.75 -57.87 -24.13
N THR A 137 -20.05 -57.83 -23.86
CA THR A 137 -20.82 -56.80 -23.12
C THR A 137 -20.80 -57.05 -21.58
N PRO A 138 -21.21 -56.11 -20.69
CA PRO A 138 -22.64 -55.75 -20.54
C PRO A 138 -22.98 -54.26 -20.30
N LEU A 139 -24.13 -53.84 -20.82
CA LEU A 139 -24.85 -52.63 -20.40
C LEU A 139 -25.36 -52.75 -18.96
N ARG A 140 -25.34 -51.64 -18.21
CA ARG A 140 -26.40 -51.29 -17.24
C ARG A 140 -26.76 -49.80 -17.37
N SER A 141 -28.03 -49.50 -17.09
CA SER A 141 -28.73 -48.23 -17.29
C SER A 141 -28.42 -47.18 -16.18
N PRO A 142 -28.86 -45.91 -16.31
CA PRO A 142 -28.28 -44.77 -15.57
C PRO A 142 -28.85 -44.56 -14.16
N LEU A 143 -28.37 -43.49 -13.51
CA LEU A 143 -28.56 -43.09 -12.09
C LEU A 143 -27.70 -43.84 -11.05
N LYS A 144 -26.43 -43.41 -10.90
CA LYS A 144 -25.75 -43.15 -9.61
C LYS A 144 -24.27 -42.72 -9.81
N ARG A 145 -24.04 -41.44 -10.10
CA ARG A 145 -22.81 -40.68 -9.73
C ARG A 145 -22.92 -39.19 -10.13
N LEU A 146 -23.82 -38.48 -9.46
CA LEU A 146 -23.45 -37.16 -8.95
C LEU A 146 -22.36 -37.40 -7.87
N LEU A 147 -21.44 -36.46 -7.70
CA LEU A 147 -20.18 -36.63 -6.93
C LEU A 147 -19.16 -37.55 -7.61
N LYS A 148 -18.45 -36.98 -8.60
CA LYS A 148 -17.05 -37.32 -8.85
C LYS A 148 -16.27 -36.01 -8.88
N ASN A 149 -15.35 -35.83 -7.95
CA ASN A 149 -14.44 -34.70 -7.93
C ASN A 149 -13.64 -34.68 -9.25
N ASN A 150 -13.67 -33.55 -9.95
CA ASN A 150 -12.54 -33.12 -10.75
C ASN A 150 -12.07 -31.82 -10.11
N SER A 151 -10.97 -31.91 -9.39
CA SER A 151 -10.19 -30.78 -8.91
C SER A 151 -9.68 -29.99 -10.11
N HIS A 152 -10.32 -28.86 -10.40
CA HIS A 152 -9.61 -27.76 -11.04
C HIS A 152 -8.73 -27.13 -9.96
N THR A 153 -7.47 -27.56 -9.92
CA THR A 153 -6.40 -26.79 -9.28
C THR A 153 -6.37 -25.43 -9.98
N GLU A 154 -6.61 -24.34 -9.25
CA GLU A 154 -6.43 -23.00 -9.82
C GLU A 154 -4.97 -22.84 -10.27
N PRO A 155 -4.69 -22.29 -11.47
CA PRO A 155 -3.32 -22.13 -11.94
C PRO A 155 -2.51 -21.22 -11.01
N CYS A 156 -1.30 -21.65 -10.66
CA CYS A 156 -0.36 -20.83 -9.90
C CYS A 156 -0.16 -19.46 -10.59
N PRO A 157 -0.46 -18.33 -9.95
CA PRO A 157 -0.46 -17.01 -10.62
C PRO A 157 0.96 -16.45 -10.87
N LYS A 158 2.02 -17.15 -10.45
CA LYS A 158 3.41 -16.73 -10.58
C LYS A 158 4.19 -17.70 -11.48
N ARG A 159 5.05 -17.16 -12.35
CA ARG A 159 5.80 -17.92 -13.35
C ARG A 159 7.16 -18.38 -12.83
N VAL A 160 7.58 -19.59 -13.21
CA VAL A 160 8.96 -20.03 -13.13
C VAL A 160 9.40 -20.39 -14.55
N VAL A 161 10.32 -19.58 -15.08
CA VAL A 161 10.80 -19.66 -16.47
C VAL A 161 12.24 -20.16 -16.47
N GLY A 162 12.50 -21.31 -17.10
CA GLY A 162 13.85 -21.85 -17.26
C GLY A 162 14.38 -21.63 -18.68
N TYR A 163 15.49 -20.92 -18.84
CA TYR A 163 16.28 -21.01 -20.07
C TYR A 163 17.08 -22.31 -20.08
N PHE A 164 17.11 -23.02 -21.22
CA PHE A 164 17.86 -24.26 -21.44
C PHE A 164 18.72 -24.15 -22.70
N SER A 165 19.97 -24.59 -22.68
CA SER A 165 20.96 -24.21 -23.68
C SER A 165 21.35 -25.30 -24.69
N GLU A 166 21.79 -24.88 -25.88
CA GLU A 166 22.43 -25.77 -26.87
C GLU A 166 23.88 -26.18 -26.49
N TRP A 167 24.55 -25.43 -25.61
CA TRP A 167 26.01 -25.57 -25.38
C TRP A 167 26.41 -26.31 -24.10
N GLU A 168 25.57 -26.35 -23.06
CA GLU A 168 25.87 -27.15 -21.86
C GLU A 168 25.79 -28.65 -22.16
N LYS A 169 26.56 -29.44 -21.41
CA LYS A 169 26.61 -30.91 -21.61
C LYS A 169 25.58 -31.67 -20.77
N SER A 170 25.07 -31.05 -19.70
CA SER A 170 24.08 -31.65 -18.79
C SER A 170 22.79 -31.96 -19.54
N GLU A 171 22.17 -33.10 -19.26
CA GLU A 171 20.82 -33.42 -19.73
C GLU A 171 19.76 -32.85 -18.78
N LEU A 172 18.71 -32.24 -19.32
CA LEU A 172 17.59 -31.77 -18.50
C LEU A 172 16.61 -32.92 -18.22
N ARG A 173 16.36 -33.20 -16.94
CA ARG A 173 15.50 -34.32 -16.53
C ARG A 173 14.04 -33.91 -16.42
N LYS A 174 13.15 -34.91 -16.44
CA LYS A 174 11.71 -34.69 -16.36
C LYS A 174 11.27 -34.11 -15.01
N GLU A 175 11.93 -34.48 -13.90
CA GLU A 175 11.62 -33.91 -12.57
C GLU A 175 12.01 -32.43 -12.45
N GLN A 176 13.01 -31.97 -13.22
CA GLN A 176 13.39 -30.56 -13.30
C GLN A 176 12.35 -29.76 -14.11
N LEU A 177 11.92 -30.30 -15.26
CA LEU A 177 10.87 -29.68 -16.08
C LEU A 177 9.52 -29.56 -15.35
N GLN A 178 9.18 -30.49 -14.46
CA GLN A 178 7.96 -30.43 -13.64
C GLN A 178 7.93 -29.25 -12.65
N LYS A 179 9.09 -28.62 -12.37
CA LYS A 179 9.22 -27.47 -11.47
C LYS A 179 9.13 -26.12 -12.19
N LEU A 180 8.94 -26.14 -13.51
CA LEU A 180 8.82 -24.96 -14.36
C LEU A 180 7.38 -24.76 -14.85
N THR A 181 7.00 -23.51 -15.05
CA THR A 181 5.79 -23.17 -15.82
C THR A 181 6.11 -22.93 -17.29
N HIS A 182 7.31 -22.45 -17.60
CA HIS A 182 7.81 -22.23 -18.95
C HIS A 182 9.25 -22.73 -19.09
N VAL A 183 9.58 -23.33 -20.22
CA VAL A 183 10.96 -23.63 -20.62
C VAL A 183 11.23 -23.01 -21.99
N ILE A 184 12.34 -22.28 -22.11
CA ILE A 184 12.75 -21.57 -23.32
C ILE A 184 14.08 -22.16 -23.80
N TYR A 185 14.07 -22.75 -25.00
CA TYR A 185 15.29 -23.29 -25.64
C TYR A 185 16.14 -22.16 -26.24
N LEU A 186 17.43 -22.10 -25.90
CA LEU A 186 18.39 -21.08 -26.33
C LEU A 186 19.52 -21.69 -27.18
N PHE A 187 19.83 -21.21 -28.38
CA PHE A 187 19.15 -20.18 -29.17
C PHE A 187 18.77 -20.76 -30.54
N VAL A 188 17.64 -20.32 -31.08
CA VAL A 188 17.36 -20.52 -32.51
C VAL A 188 18.15 -19.45 -33.28
N PRO A 189 19.09 -19.81 -34.17
CA PRO A 189 19.98 -18.84 -34.81
C PRO A 189 19.22 -17.88 -35.73
N LEU A 190 19.53 -16.59 -35.61
CA LEU A 190 19.02 -15.54 -36.49
C LEU A 190 19.98 -15.31 -37.68
N GLN A 191 19.44 -15.41 -38.89
CA GLN A 191 20.15 -15.19 -40.16
C GLN A 191 19.98 -13.75 -40.67
N GLU A 192 20.97 -13.23 -41.41
CA GLU A 192 21.00 -11.83 -41.91
C GLU A 192 19.81 -11.48 -42.83
N ASN A 193 19.23 -12.46 -43.51
CA ASN A 193 18.07 -12.30 -44.39
C ASN A 193 16.73 -12.19 -43.64
N GLY A 194 16.74 -12.07 -42.31
CA GLY A 194 15.54 -12.04 -41.49
C GLY A 194 14.86 -13.39 -41.31
N THR A 195 15.54 -14.52 -41.44
CA THR A 195 14.96 -15.85 -41.13
C THR A 195 15.64 -16.53 -39.95
N ILE A 196 14.97 -17.53 -39.36
CA ILE A 196 15.58 -18.39 -38.33
C ILE A 196 16.06 -19.71 -38.95
N ASP A 197 17.22 -20.20 -38.48
CA ASP A 197 17.84 -21.43 -38.95
C ASP A 197 17.20 -22.66 -38.29
N SER A 198 16.15 -23.20 -38.93
CA SER A 198 15.47 -24.39 -38.46
C SER A 198 16.27 -25.68 -38.71
N GLU A 199 17.14 -25.74 -39.72
CA GLU A 199 17.93 -26.93 -40.03
C GLU A 199 18.99 -27.21 -38.94
N LYS A 200 19.67 -26.18 -38.44
CA LYS A 200 20.62 -26.34 -37.32
C LYS A 200 19.92 -26.85 -36.06
N VAL A 201 18.70 -26.38 -35.78
CA VAL A 201 17.92 -26.80 -34.61
C VAL A 201 17.32 -28.20 -34.80
N TRP A 202 16.95 -28.58 -36.04
CA TRP A 202 16.54 -29.95 -36.36
C TRP A 202 17.68 -30.97 -36.17
N ALA A 203 18.92 -30.57 -36.45
CA ALA A 203 20.10 -31.38 -36.22
C ALA A 203 20.48 -31.52 -34.73
N ASP A 204 19.96 -30.68 -33.84
CA ASP A 204 20.22 -30.78 -32.40
C ASP A 204 19.32 -31.80 -31.70
N SER A 205 19.97 -32.82 -31.15
CA SER A 205 19.32 -33.84 -30.33
C SER A 205 18.78 -33.28 -29.00
N ARG A 206 19.35 -32.20 -28.43
CA ARG A 206 18.88 -31.62 -27.16
C ARG A 206 17.51 -30.96 -27.32
N PHE A 207 17.26 -30.24 -28.42
CA PHE A 207 15.93 -29.69 -28.71
C PHE A 207 14.89 -30.79 -28.93
N GLY A 208 15.23 -31.85 -29.68
CA GLY A 208 14.35 -33.00 -29.88
C GLY A 208 13.98 -33.71 -28.58
N ASP A 209 14.95 -33.94 -27.70
CA ASP A 209 14.75 -34.52 -26.37
C ASP A 209 13.91 -33.61 -25.46
N LEU A 210 14.21 -32.30 -25.39
CA LEU A 210 13.42 -31.32 -24.66
C LEU A 210 11.95 -31.33 -25.12
N LYS A 211 11.71 -31.31 -26.45
CA LYS A 211 10.37 -31.36 -27.03
C LYS A 211 9.63 -32.61 -26.57
N ASN A 212 10.26 -33.78 -26.68
CA ASN A 212 9.66 -35.05 -26.25
C ASN A 212 9.32 -35.06 -24.75
N LYS A 213 10.23 -34.60 -23.89
CA LYS A 213 10.02 -34.50 -22.44
C LYS A 213 8.89 -33.51 -22.11
N ALA A 214 8.92 -32.31 -22.68
CA ALA A 214 7.95 -31.24 -22.43
C ALA A 214 6.54 -31.57 -22.96
N SER A 215 6.41 -32.21 -24.13
CA SER A 215 5.11 -32.69 -24.65
C SER A 215 4.39 -33.60 -23.65
N SER A 216 5.14 -34.40 -22.87
CA SER A 216 4.58 -35.28 -21.83
C SER A 216 4.22 -34.58 -20.51
N LEU A 217 4.33 -33.25 -20.45
CA LEU A 217 4.01 -32.38 -19.31
C LEU A 217 2.97 -31.29 -19.65
N LYS A 218 2.50 -31.19 -20.91
CA LYS A 218 1.39 -30.32 -21.28
C LYS A 218 0.09 -30.78 -20.59
N PRO A 219 -0.80 -29.86 -20.16
CA PRO A 219 -0.76 -28.42 -20.37
C PRO A 219 0.03 -27.61 -19.32
N GLY A 220 0.61 -28.26 -18.30
CA GLY A 220 1.22 -27.60 -17.13
C GLY A 220 2.54 -26.90 -17.40
N LEU A 221 3.28 -27.33 -18.43
CA LEU A 221 4.51 -26.70 -18.91
C LEU A 221 4.29 -26.09 -20.29
N LYS A 222 4.77 -24.85 -20.50
CA LYS A 222 4.83 -24.18 -21.81
C LYS A 222 6.24 -24.31 -22.41
N LEU A 223 6.34 -24.75 -23.66
CA LEU A 223 7.60 -24.88 -24.40
C LEU A 223 7.74 -23.73 -25.40
N MET A 224 8.83 -22.96 -25.31
CA MET A 224 9.10 -21.78 -26.12
C MET A 224 10.52 -21.82 -26.70
N ILE A 225 10.80 -20.96 -27.68
CA ILE A 225 12.14 -20.72 -28.23
C ILE A 225 12.63 -19.31 -27.96
N GLY A 226 13.92 -19.16 -27.68
CA GLY A 226 14.61 -17.87 -27.69
C GLY A 226 15.19 -17.60 -29.07
N VAL A 227 14.72 -16.53 -29.72
CA VAL A 227 15.25 -16.07 -31.01
C VAL A 227 16.17 -14.89 -30.77
N GLY A 228 17.43 -15.00 -31.20
CA GLY A 228 18.42 -13.96 -30.99
C GLY A 228 19.75 -14.45 -30.43
N GLY A 229 20.34 -13.63 -29.57
CA GLY A 229 21.66 -13.83 -28.98
C GLY A 229 22.27 -12.52 -28.48
N SER A 230 23.31 -12.61 -27.66
CA SER A 230 24.09 -11.45 -27.21
C SER A 230 25.01 -10.89 -28.31
N ASP A 231 25.34 -11.71 -29.31
CA ASP A 231 26.09 -11.41 -30.53
C ASP A 231 25.20 -10.81 -31.63
N LYS A 232 23.92 -11.22 -31.73
CA LYS A 232 22.95 -10.83 -32.78
C LYS A 232 22.38 -9.41 -32.71
N ARG A 233 23.09 -8.49 -32.05
CA ARG A 233 22.61 -7.12 -31.79
C ARG A 233 22.44 -6.29 -33.06
N PHE A 234 23.33 -6.47 -34.05
CA PHE A 234 23.36 -5.66 -35.27
C PHE A 234 22.39 -6.19 -36.32
N GLU A 235 22.30 -7.51 -36.45
CA GLU A 235 21.34 -8.21 -37.32
C GLU A 235 19.91 -7.85 -36.92
N PHE A 236 19.56 -7.95 -35.62
CA PHE A 236 18.25 -7.47 -35.15
C PHE A 236 17.97 -6.02 -35.51
N ARG A 237 18.95 -5.11 -35.34
CA ARG A 237 18.79 -3.69 -35.69
C ARG A 237 18.43 -3.53 -37.17
N GLN A 238 19.09 -4.27 -38.07
CA GLN A 238 18.81 -4.22 -39.50
C GLN A 238 17.40 -4.77 -39.76
N ILE A 239 17.16 -6.01 -39.34
CA ILE A 239 15.95 -6.78 -39.62
C ILE A 239 14.70 -6.06 -39.13
N VAL A 240 14.66 -5.53 -37.91
CA VAL A 240 13.44 -4.83 -37.44
C VAL A 240 13.22 -3.46 -38.10
N SER A 241 14.26 -2.88 -38.71
CA SER A 241 14.17 -1.57 -39.37
C SER A 241 13.69 -1.67 -40.81
N ASP A 242 13.86 -2.82 -41.47
CA ASP A 242 13.34 -3.08 -42.82
C ASP A 242 11.97 -3.79 -42.76
N ASP A 243 11.03 -3.39 -43.63
CA ASP A 243 9.67 -3.95 -43.63
C ASP A 243 9.60 -5.37 -44.25
N THR A 244 10.55 -5.75 -45.09
CA THR A 244 10.63 -7.07 -45.73
C THR A 244 11.33 -8.08 -44.82
N GLU A 245 12.51 -7.74 -44.31
CA GLU A 245 13.27 -8.60 -43.38
C GLU A 245 12.49 -8.85 -42.08
N ARG A 246 11.85 -7.81 -41.52
CA ARG A 246 11.01 -7.96 -40.32
C ARG A 246 9.82 -8.89 -40.57
N LYS A 247 9.19 -8.81 -41.75
CA LYS A 247 8.11 -9.71 -42.12
C LYS A 247 8.62 -11.15 -42.28
N ALA A 248 9.77 -11.35 -42.93
CA ALA A 248 10.41 -12.66 -43.04
C ALA A 248 10.65 -13.27 -41.65
N LEU A 249 11.05 -12.47 -40.67
CA LEU A 249 11.30 -12.95 -39.31
C LEU A 249 10.02 -13.41 -38.62
N ILE A 250 8.94 -12.63 -38.75
CA ILE A 250 7.63 -12.98 -38.20
C ILE A 250 7.06 -14.24 -38.86
N ASP A 251 7.16 -14.36 -40.19
CA ASP A 251 6.70 -15.53 -40.94
C ASP A 251 7.53 -16.79 -40.58
N SER A 252 8.84 -16.64 -40.37
CA SER A 252 9.75 -17.72 -40.00
C SER A 252 9.51 -18.20 -38.56
N ILE A 253 9.36 -17.28 -37.59
CA ILE A 253 8.98 -17.58 -36.19
C ILE A 253 7.63 -18.29 -36.12
N THR A 254 6.60 -17.77 -36.82
CA THR A 254 5.25 -18.37 -36.78
C THR A 254 5.22 -19.75 -37.42
N SER A 255 5.98 -19.99 -38.49
CA SER A 255 6.13 -21.31 -39.11
C SER A 255 6.77 -22.32 -38.15
N PHE A 256 7.86 -21.94 -37.48
CA PHE A 256 8.56 -22.81 -36.53
C PHE A 256 7.69 -23.15 -35.30
N ILE A 257 6.89 -22.21 -34.82
CA ILE A 257 5.92 -22.45 -33.73
C ILE A 257 4.89 -23.52 -34.12
N VAL A 258 4.41 -23.54 -35.37
CA VAL A 258 3.49 -24.58 -35.88
C VAL A 258 4.20 -25.92 -36.03
N GLU A 259 5.34 -25.94 -36.72
CA GLU A 259 6.11 -27.16 -37.01
C GLU A 259 6.51 -27.92 -35.73
N HIS A 260 6.83 -27.18 -34.68
CA HIS A 260 7.32 -27.76 -33.43
C HIS A 260 6.27 -27.83 -32.29
N ASP A 261 5.01 -27.46 -32.53
CA ASP A 261 3.94 -27.38 -31.50
C ASP A 261 4.38 -26.58 -30.25
N LEU A 262 4.86 -25.37 -30.49
CA LEU A 262 5.35 -24.49 -29.42
C LEU A 262 4.23 -23.64 -28.82
N ASP A 263 4.49 -23.12 -27.63
CA ASP A 263 3.58 -22.26 -26.88
C ASP A 263 3.87 -20.76 -27.07
N GLY A 264 5.06 -20.40 -27.58
CA GLY A 264 5.44 -19.01 -27.80
C GLY A 264 6.92 -18.79 -28.16
N VAL A 265 7.33 -17.52 -28.14
CA VAL A 265 8.68 -17.05 -28.48
C VAL A 265 9.17 -16.01 -27.45
N ASP A 266 10.46 -16.09 -27.11
CA ASP A 266 11.20 -15.07 -26.36
C ASP A 266 12.10 -14.29 -27.33
N VAL A 267 11.91 -12.98 -27.43
CA VAL A 267 12.73 -12.12 -28.29
C VAL A 267 13.96 -11.67 -27.53
N PHE A 268 15.10 -12.29 -27.85
CA PHE A 268 16.36 -12.11 -27.14
C PHE A 268 17.28 -11.07 -27.83
N TRP A 269 16.87 -9.80 -27.83
CA TRP A 269 17.66 -8.71 -28.41
C TRP A 269 18.42 -7.92 -27.33
N LYS A 270 19.75 -8.07 -27.29
CA LYS A 270 20.63 -7.43 -26.29
C LYS A 270 21.58 -6.38 -26.93
N TRP A 271 21.32 -5.08 -26.90
CA TRP A 271 20.09 -4.35 -26.54
C TRP A 271 19.65 -3.46 -27.72
N PRO A 272 18.34 -3.17 -27.86
CA PRO A 272 17.85 -2.18 -28.81
C PRO A 272 18.54 -0.83 -28.68
N PHE A 273 18.60 -0.06 -29.77
CA PHE A 273 19.18 1.28 -29.81
C PHE A 273 18.08 2.34 -29.69
N LYS A 274 18.43 3.55 -29.21
CA LYS A 274 17.50 4.68 -29.09
C LYS A 274 16.74 4.98 -30.38
N HIS A 275 17.44 4.96 -31.52
CA HIS A 275 16.83 5.18 -32.84
C HIS A 275 16.02 3.99 -33.38
N THR A 276 16.11 2.80 -32.78
CA THR A 276 15.29 1.64 -33.15
C THR A 276 14.07 1.43 -32.24
N ARG A 277 13.83 2.30 -31.25
CA ARG A 277 12.72 2.19 -30.29
C ARG A 277 11.36 1.98 -30.98
N ILE A 278 11.04 2.82 -31.98
CA ILE A 278 9.78 2.73 -32.73
C ILE A 278 9.71 1.44 -33.56
N SER A 279 10.80 1.09 -34.25
CA SER A 279 10.88 -0.14 -35.07
C SER A 279 10.73 -1.41 -34.23
N TYR A 280 11.24 -1.41 -32.98
CA TYR A 280 11.08 -2.54 -32.07
C TYR A 280 9.63 -2.73 -31.61
N VAL A 281 8.94 -1.64 -31.27
CA VAL A 281 7.50 -1.68 -30.96
C VAL A 281 6.69 -2.14 -32.19
N LYS A 282 7.04 -1.65 -33.40
CA LYS A 282 6.42 -2.09 -34.66
C LYS A 282 6.58 -3.61 -34.85
N PHE A 283 7.79 -4.15 -34.67
CA PHE A 283 8.05 -5.60 -34.71
C PHE A 283 7.18 -6.39 -33.75
N LEU A 284 7.19 -6.03 -32.46
CA LEU A 284 6.43 -6.77 -31.44
C LEU A 284 4.92 -6.72 -31.73
N ARG A 285 4.39 -5.58 -32.20
CA ARG A 285 2.96 -5.43 -32.54
C ARG A 285 2.57 -6.26 -33.77
N GLU A 286 3.40 -6.30 -34.81
CA GLU A 286 3.19 -7.14 -36.00
C GLU A 286 3.32 -8.64 -35.67
N LEU A 287 4.26 -9.03 -34.79
CA LEU A 287 4.41 -10.38 -34.28
C LEU A 287 3.19 -10.83 -33.48
N ARG A 288 2.71 -10.00 -32.53
CA ARG A 288 1.47 -10.23 -31.76
C ARG A 288 0.27 -10.46 -32.67
N THR A 289 0.06 -9.56 -33.63
CA THR A 289 -1.01 -9.67 -34.65
C THR A 289 -0.95 -10.98 -35.44
N SER A 290 0.27 -11.39 -35.81
CA SER A 290 0.49 -12.63 -36.58
C SER A 290 0.24 -13.88 -35.75
N LEU A 291 0.66 -13.88 -34.48
CA LEU A 291 0.40 -14.97 -33.53
C LEU A 291 -1.09 -15.08 -33.14
N ASP A 292 -1.81 -13.96 -33.02
CA ASP A 292 -3.26 -13.99 -32.76
C ASP A 292 -4.04 -14.49 -33.98
N THR A 293 -3.61 -14.11 -35.18
CA THR A 293 -4.11 -14.68 -36.44
C THR A 293 -3.82 -16.19 -36.52
N LEU A 294 -2.63 -16.62 -36.10
CA LEU A 294 -2.24 -18.02 -36.08
C LEU A 294 -3.09 -18.84 -35.09
N ARG A 295 -3.33 -18.31 -33.89
CA ARG A 295 -4.18 -18.94 -32.87
C ARG A 295 -5.56 -19.27 -33.42
N TYR A 296 -6.17 -18.32 -34.14
CA TYR A 296 -7.46 -18.53 -34.80
C TYR A 296 -7.39 -19.61 -35.88
N LYS A 297 -6.39 -19.55 -36.78
CA LYS A 297 -6.18 -20.55 -37.85
C LYS A 297 -5.96 -21.97 -37.34
N MET A 298 -5.28 -22.11 -36.19
CA MET A 298 -4.97 -23.39 -35.56
C MET A 298 -6.03 -23.88 -34.56
N TYR A 299 -7.17 -23.17 -34.44
CA TYR A 299 -8.24 -23.45 -33.48
C TYR A 299 -7.76 -23.58 -32.01
N ARG A 300 -6.68 -22.86 -31.67
CA ARG A 300 -5.98 -22.99 -30.38
C ARG A 300 -6.68 -22.18 -29.29
N GLN A 301 -7.03 -22.83 -28.18
CA GLN A 301 -7.68 -22.17 -27.04
C GLN A 301 -6.73 -21.18 -26.34
N ASP A 302 -5.53 -21.63 -25.96
CA ASP A 302 -4.53 -20.77 -25.32
C ASP A 302 -3.93 -19.77 -26.32
N PRO A 303 -3.71 -18.50 -25.95
CA PRO A 303 -2.90 -17.59 -26.75
C PRO A 303 -1.46 -18.09 -26.87
N TYR A 304 -0.81 -17.77 -27.99
CA TYR A 304 0.65 -17.89 -28.09
C TYR A 304 1.31 -16.77 -27.31
N ILE A 305 2.41 -17.10 -26.63
CA ILE A 305 3.12 -16.23 -25.70
C ILE A 305 4.23 -15.45 -26.43
N ILE A 306 4.33 -14.15 -26.16
CA ILE A 306 5.51 -13.34 -26.46
C ILE A 306 6.15 -12.92 -25.15
N SER A 307 7.40 -13.30 -24.93
CA SER A 307 8.25 -12.67 -23.91
C SER A 307 9.42 -11.93 -24.55
N ILE A 308 10.02 -11.03 -23.78
CA ILE A 308 11.24 -10.31 -24.17
C ILE A 308 12.21 -10.26 -22.99
N ILE A 309 13.48 -10.00 -23.27
CA ILE A 309 14.45 -9.66 -22.23
C ILE A 309 14.49 -8.16 -21.91
N ALA A 310 14.81 -7.82 -20.67
CA ALA A 310 15.08 -6.45 -20.23
C ALA A 310 16.44 -6.33 -19.49
N PRO A 311 17.13 -5.18 -19.63
CA PRO A 311 18.40 -4.94 -18.98
C PRO A 311 18.34 -4.77 -17.47
N ARG A 312 19.52 -4.80 -16.87
CA ARG A 312 19.74 -4.66 -15.43
C ARG A 312 20.08 -3.25 -14.97
N ILE A 313 20.48 -2.36 -15.89
CA ILE A 313 20.86 -0.97 -15.56
C ILE A 313 19.92 0.00 -16.29
N HIS A 314 19.47 1.05 -15.60
CA HIS A 314 18.59 2.09 -16.16
C HIS A 314 19.09 2.64 -17.52
N SER A 315 20.39 2.92 -17.65
CA SER A 315 20.99 3.47 -18.87
C SER A 315 20.96 2.53 -20.10
N GLU A 316 20.62 1.26 -19.92
CA GLU A 316 20.47 0.30 -21.04
C GLU A 316 19.03 0.33 -21.63
N PHE A 317 18.08 1.08 -21.05
CA PHE A 317 16.69 1.15 -21.51
C PHE A 317 16.40 2.14 -22.65
N ASP A 318 17.38 2.91 -23.12
CA ASP A 318 17.22 3.96 -24.14
C ASP A 318 16.48 3.52 -25.42
N GLY A 319 16.61 2.26 -25.82
CA GLY A 319 15.95 1.67 -26.99
C GLY A 319 14.59 1.03 -26.73
N PHE A 320 14.06 1.09 -25.50
CA PHE A 320 12.80 0.49 -25.10
C PHE A 320 11.68 1.53 -25.02
N ASP A 321 10.48 1.13 -25.43
CA ASP A 321 9.24 1.83 -25.11
C ASP A 321 8.47 0.99 -24.09
N LEU A 322 8.82 1.12 -22.81
CA LEU A 322 8.33 0.20 -21.77
C LEU A 322 6.80 0.18 -21.67
N GLU A 323 6.14 1.32 -21.87
CA GLU A 323 4.68 1.44 -21.81
C GLU A 323 4.02 0.66 -22.96
N GLU A 324 4.41 0.91 -24.21
CA GLU A 324 3.87 0.23 -25.38
C GLU A 324 4.23 -1.26 -25.41
N ILE A 325 5.47 -1.60 -25.04
CA ILE A 325 5.92 -3.00 -24.97
C ILE A 325 5.05 -3.79 -23.97
N MET A 326 4.78 -3.25 -22.78
CA MET A 326 3.99 -3.94 -21.75
C MET A 326 2.51 -4.12 -22.12
N ARG A 327 1.99 -3.37 -23.10
CA ARG A 327 0.67 -3.62 -23.71
C ARG A 327 0.69 -4.81 -24.69
N ILE A 328 1.82 -5.07 -25.34
CA ILE A 328 1.96 -6.06 -26.43
C ILE A 328 2.41 -7.44 -25.92
N VAL A 329 3.41 -7.48 -25.03
CA VAL A 329 4.07 -8.73 -24.58
C VAL A 329 3.35 -9.35 -23.39
N ASP A 330 3.45 -10.66 -23.23
CA ASP A 330 2.82 -11.38 -22.12
C ASP A 330 3.62 -11.19 -20.81
N PHE A 331 4.95 -11.25 -20.87
CA PHE A 331 5.85 -10.95 -19.74
C PHE A 331 7.27 -10.54 -20.19
N VAL A 332 8.04 -9.99 -19.26
CA VAL A 332 9.41 -9.50 -19.45
C VAL A 332 10.38 -10.23 -18.53
N ASN A 333 11.42 -10.83 -19.11
CA ASN A 333 12.51 -11.52 -18.43
C ASN A 333 13.63 -10.53 -18.09
N VAL A 334 13.70 -10.05 -16.84
CA VAL A 334 14.69 -9.04 -16.43
C VAL A 334 15.99 -9.73 -16.05
N LEU A 335 17.09 -9.43 -16.73
CA LEU A 335 18.37 -10.14 -16.52
C LEU A 335 19.15 -9.57 -15.31
N THR A 336 18.58 -9.68 -14.10
CA THR A 336 19.09 -9.08 -12.84
C THR A 336 20.32 -9.78 -12.24
N TYR A 337 21.33 -10.03 -13.05
CA TYR A 337 22.65 -10.58 -12.74
C TYR A 337 23.71 -9.97 -13.67
N ASP A 338 24.99 -10.24 -13.47
CA ASP A 338 26.13 -9.64 -14.20
C ASP A 338 26.32 -8.12 -13.97
N TYR A 339 25.92 -7.58 -12.81
CA TYR A 339 26.02 -6.13 -12.53
C TYR A 339 27.44 -5.57 -12.71
N PHE A 340 28.47 -6.35 -12.36
CA PHE A 340 29.88 -5.95 -12.46
C PHE A 340 30.61 -6.50 -13.70
N TYR A 341 29.97 -7.40 -14.47
CA TYR A 341 30.63 -8.22 -15.50
C TYR A 341 31.34 -7.38 -16.58
N THR A 342 30.64 -6.37 -17.10
CA THR A 342 31.11 -5.45 -18.16
C THR A 342 31.73 -4.15 -17.64
N THR A 343 31.90 -4.00 -16.32
CA THR A 343 32.39 -2.76 -15.68
C THR A 343 33.90 -2.79 -15.46
N GLN A 344 34.52 -1.65 -15.19
CA GLN A 344 35.94 -1.58 -14.75
C GLN A 344 36.11 -1.90 -13.25
N LYS A 345 35.19 -2.69 -12.68
CA LYS A 345 35.13 -3.03 -11.26
C LYS A 345 35.00 -4.54 -11.05
N VAL A 346 35.37 -4.98 -9.86
CA VAL A 346 35.16 -6.32 -9.30
C VAL A 346 34.08 -6.19 -8.24
N GLY A 347 33.07 -7.05 -8.27
CA GLY A 347 31.94 -6.99 -7.35
C GLY A 347 30.99 -8.18 -7.51
N PRO A 348 29.92 -8.25 -6.70
CA PRO A 348 28.98 -9.37 -6.64
C PRO A 348 28.28 -9.65 -7.97
N LEU A 349 27.94 -10.92 -8.23
CA LEU A 349 27.26 -11.34 -9.45
C LEU A 349 25.88 -10.67 -9.60
N SER A 350 25.04 -10.84 -8.56
CA SER A 350 23.66 -10.35 -8.51
C SER A 350 23.35 -9.79 -7.11
N PRO A 351 23.92 -8.63 -6.73
CA PRO A 351 23.61 -7.99 -5.44
C PRO A 351 22.11 -7.71 -5.31
N LEU A 352 21.48 -8.15 -4.22
CA LEU A 352 20.07 -7.84 -3.96
C LEU A 352 19.90 -6.35 -3.62
N TYR A 353 20.76 -5.83 -2.74
CA TYR A 353 20.82 -4.44 -2.30
C TYR A 353 22.25 -3.87 -2.41
N GLY A 354 22.43 -2.59 -2.07
CA GLY A 354 23.74 -1.93 -1.99
C GLY A 354 24.42 -1.66 -3.34
N GLY A 355 25.57 -0.96 -3.32
CA GLY A 355 26.37 -0.71 -4.53
C GLY A 355 25.89 0.43 -5.44
N ARG A 356 26.85 1.04 -6.14
CA ARG A 356 26.59 2.17 -7.06
C ARG A 356 26.32 1.75 -8.51
N GLU A 357 26.93 0.66 -8.97
CA GLU A 357 26.76 0.11 -10.34
C GLU A 357 25.35 -0.43 -10.63
N GLY A 358 24.55 -0.68 -9.58
CA GLY A 358 23.20 -1.26 -9.66
C GLY A 358 23.06 -2.48 -8.76
N ASN A 359 21.81 -2.84 -8.48
CA ASN A 359 21.42 -4.03 -7.73
C ASN A 359 20.00 -4.44 -8.13
N VAL A 360 19.61 -5.66 -7.78
CA VAL A 360 18.30 -6.25 -8.12
C VAL A 360 17.17 -5.33 -7.65
N ASP A 361 17.25 -4.82 -6.42
CA ASP A 361 16.20 -3.97 -5.85
C ASP A 361 15.97 -2.69 -6.65
N ARG A 362 17.03 -1.95 -6.99
CA ARG A 362 16.96 -0.71 -7.77
C ARG A 362 16.40 -0.97 -9.16
N THR A 363 16.79 -2.08 -9.79
CA THR A 363 16.32 -2.45 -11.13
C THR A 363 14.84 -2.86 -11.12
N MET A 364 14.43 -3.70 -10.17
CA MET A 364 13.05 -4.17 -10.08
C MET A 364 12.11 -3.06 -9.61
N LYS A 365 12.54 -2.19 -8.70
CA LYS A 365 11.82 -0.95 -8.38
C LYS A 365 11.69 -0.04 -9.60
N TYR A 366 12.77 0.23 -10.33
CA TYR A 366 12.72 1.04 -11.55
C TYR A 366 11.73 0.48 -12.58
N LEU A 367 11.78 -0.82 -12.87
CA LEU A 367 10.87 -1.42 -13.84
C LEU A 367 9.42 -1.46 -13.36
N THR A 368 9.18 -1.80 -12.10
CA THR A 368 7.83 -1.76 -11.49
C THR A 368 7.25 -0.35 -11.55
N CYS A 369 8.10 0.65 -11.30
CA CYS A 369 7.82 2.07 -11.33
C CYS A 369 7.51 2.60 -12.74
N MET A 370 8.29 2.21 -13.75
CA MET A 370 8.11 2.65 -15.15
C MET A 370 6.98 1.92 -15.90
N THR A 371 6.57 0.72 -15.44
CA THR A 371 5.57 -0.11 -16.13
C THR A 371 4.23 -0.21 -15.42
N GLU A 372 4.19 0.18 -14.13
CA GLU A 372 3.05 0.02 -13.21
C GLU A 372 2.47 -1.41 -13.17
N ASN A 373 3.26 -2.41 -13.61
CA ASN A 373 2.78 -3.78 -13.82
C ASN A 373 3.83 -4.85 -13.40
N PRO A 374 4.13 -4.96 -12.08
CA PRO A 374 5.08 -5.95 -11.57
C PRO A 374 4.67 -7.40 -11.90
N ASN A 375 3.37 -7.67 -12.05
CA ASN A 375 2.82 -8.98 -12.42
C ASN A 375 3.26 -9.47 -13.82
N LYS A 376 3.73 -8.58 -14.71
CA LYS A 376 4.32 -8.93 -16.01
C LYS A 376 5.86 -9.03 -15.99
N LEU A 377 6.52 -8.69 -14.89
CA LEU A 377 7.98 -8.82 -14.77
C LEU A 377 8.36 -10.20 -14.20
N ASN A 378 9.48 -10.75 -14.65
CA ASN A 378 10.15 -11.90 -14.04
C ASN A 378 11.55 -11.46 -13.56
N LEU A 379 11.88 -11.70 -12.29
CA LEU A 379 13.20 -11.39 -11.71
C LEU A 379 14.21 -12.48 -12.14
N GLY A 380 15.39 -12.06 -12.60
CA GLY A 380 16.43 -12.95 -13.11
C GLY A 380 17.34 -13.51 -12.02
N VAL A 381 17.52 -14.83 -12.01
CA VAL A 381 18.49 -15.54 -11.16
C VAL A 381 19.49 -16.32 -11.99
N ALA A 382 20.73 -16.40 -11.48
CA ALA A 382 21.86 -17.04 -12.15
C ALA A 382 22.20 -18.38 -11.49
N PHE A 383 22.41 -19.45 -12.27
CA PHE A 383 22.85 -20.77 -11.80
C PHE A 383 24.36 -21.00 -12.02
N TYR A 384 25.14 -19.92 -11.90
CA TYR A 384 26.59 -19.93 -12.04
C TYR A 384 27.24 -18.94 -11.05
N GLY A 385 28.56 -19.03 -10.93
CA GLY A 385 29.40 -18.05 -10.25
C GLY A 385 30.36 -17.35 -11.20
N THR A 386 30.91 -16.21 -10.78
CA THR A 386 31.89 -15.42 -11.51
C THR A 386 33.19 -15.31 -10.73
N THR A 387 34.30 -15.70 -11.36
CA THR A 387 35.67 -15.55 -10.84
C THR A 387 36.36 -14.32 -11.43
N TYR A 388 37.08 -13.60 -10.58
CA TYR A 388 38.09 -12.60 -10.94
C TYR A 388 39.42 -13.01 -10.29
N ASN A 389 40.52 -12.96 -11.03
CA ASN A 389 41.86 -13.23 -10.49
C ASN A 389 42.67 -11.94 -10.44
N ASP A 390 43.71 -11.94 -9.60
CA ASP A 390 44.57 -10.78 -9.36
C ASP A 390 43.80 -9.53 -8.91
N THR A 391 42.85 -9.74 -8.01
CA THR A 391 42.10 -8.68 -7.34
C THR A 391 42.78 -8.29 -6.03
N ASP A 392 42.56 -7.05 -5.61
CA ASP A 392 42.84 -6.65 -4.23
C ASP A 392 41.68 -7.09 -3.31
N SER A 393 41.74 -6.73 -2.03
CA SER A 393 40.73 -7.09 -1.02
C SER A 393 39.45 -6.26 -1.19
N PRO A 394 38.26 -6.88 -1.39
CA PRO A 394 37.00 -6.14 -1.57
C PRO A 394 36.30 -5.72 -0.26
N PHE A 395 36.99 -5.75 0.89
CA PHE A 395 36.38 -5.62 2.23
C PHE A 395 36.53 -4.25 2.89
N GLU A 396 36.52 -3.14 2.14
CA GLU A 396 36.52 -1.82 2.78
C GLU A 396 35.21 -1.57 3.55
N LYS A 397 35.34 -1.21 4.83
CA LYS A 397 34.26 -1.12 5.82
C LYS A 397 33.32 0.08 5.57
N SER A 398 32.51 0.05 4.53
CA SER A 398 31.35 0.95 4.40
C SER A 398 30.14 0.22 3.79
N LEU A 399 28.94 0.64 4.20
CA LEU A 399 27.66 0.01 3.83
C LEU A 399 27.35 0.03 2.32
N ASP A 400 28.11 0.79 1.52
CA ASP A 400 27.89 1.03 0.09
C ASP A 400 28.86 0.29 -0.86
N ASN A 401 29.99 -0.22 -0.35
CA ASN A 401 31.16 -0.58 -1.19
C ASN A 401 31.59 -2.05 -1.10
N PHE A 402 30.67 -2.99 -1.35
CA PHE A 402 31.07 -4.38 -1.66
C PHE A 402 31.54 -4.52 -3.13
N TRP A 403 32.53 -3.71 -3.52
CA TRP A 403 33.17 -3.70 -4.84
C TRP A 403 34.49 -2.93 -4.81
N ILE A 404 35.40 -3.22 -5.74
CA ILE A 404 36.66 -2.49 -5.95
C ILE A 404 36.89 -2.18 -7.44
N SER A 405 37.75 -1.22 -7.75
CA SER A 405 38.24 -1.01 -9.11
C SER A 405 39.10 -2.20 -9.56
N ARG A 406 39.05 -2.56 -10.85
CA ARG A 406 39.98 -3.55 -11.41
C ARG A 406 41.39 -2.97 -11.44
N GLY A 407 42.37 -3.73 -10.94
CA GLY A 407 43.79 -3.41 -11.08
C GLY A 407 44.27 -3.69 -12.51
N SER A 408 45.43 -3.15 -12.87
CA SER A 408 46.03 -3.34 -14.21
C SER A 408 46.39 -4.80 -14.54
N THR A 409 46.49 -5.67 -13.53
CA THR A 409 46.72 -7.11 -13.68
C THR A 409 45.49 -7.96 -13.43
N THR A 410 44.35 -7.38 -13.03
CA THR A 410 43.12 -8.13 -12.71
C THR A 410 42.55 -8.77 -13.98
N THR A 411 42.26 -10.08 -13.92
CA THR A 411 41.64 -10.84 -15.01
C THR A 411 40.26 -11.38 -14.64
N GLY A 412 39.46 -11.68 -15.66
CA GLY A 412 38.03 -12.02 -15.51
C GLY A 412 37.10 -10.84 -15.87
N PRO A 413 35.79 -11.00 -15.72
CA PRO A 413 35.08 -12.14 -15.13
C PRO A 413 35.22 -13.44 -15.94
N VAL A 414 35.20 -14.58 -15.26
CA VAL A 414 35.04 -15.92 -15.87
C VAL A 414 33.89 -16.64 -15.17
N GLY A 415 32.92 -17.14 -15.94
CA GLY A 415 31.76 -17.87 -15.42
C GLY A 415 32.06 -19.34 -15.12
N THR A 416 31.49 -19.87 -14.04
CA THR A 416 31.57 -21.27 -13.60
C THR A 416 30.18 -21.78 -13.22
N SER A 417 29.64 -22.75 -13.94
CA SER A 417 28.31 -23.34 -13.71
C SER A 417 28.19 -23.94 -12.29
N TRP A 418 27.01 -23.88 -11.65
CA TRP A 418 26.84 -24.34 -10.26
C TRP A 418 27.26 -25.80 -10.02
N ASN A 419 27.03 -26.67 -11.00
CA ASN A 419 27.49 -28.06 -11.02
C ASN A 419 29.02 -28.26 -11.13
N GLN A 420 29.77 -27.23 -11.54
CA GLN A 420 31.23 -27.22 -11.62
C GLN A 420 31.90 -26.57 -10.40
N ILE A 421 31.15 -25.81 -9.58
CA ILE A 421 31.68 -25.23 -8.33
C ILE A 421 31.95 -26.36 -7.33
N SER A 422 33.19 -26.49 -6.87
CA SER A 422 33.59 -27.55 -5.93
C SER A 422 32.87 -27.43 -4.58
N SER A 423 32.59 -28.55 -3.92
CA SER A 423 31.96 -28.57 -2.59
C SER A 423 32.72 -27.74 -1.56
N ASN A 424 34.06 -27.78 -1.59
CA ASN A 424 34.91 -26.97 -0.73
C ASN A 424 34.72 -25.46 -0.99
N GLU A 425 34.62 -25.04 -2.25
CA GLU A 425 34.40 -23.62 -2.59
C GLU A 425 32.98 -23.14 -2.24
N LYS A 426 31.99 -24.05 -2.21
CA LYS A 426 30.65 -23.79 -1.63
C LYS A 426 30.69 -23.68 -0.10
N GLU A 427 31.47 -24.54 0.58
CA GLU A 427 31.55 -24.62 2.04
C GLU A 427 32.33 -23.45 2.68
N ILE A 428 33.46 -23.04 2.08
CA ILE A 428 34.26 -21.90 2.60
C ILE A 428 33.67 -20.53 2.23
N ALA A 429 32.50 -20.49 1.60
CA ALA A 429 31.87 -19.26 1.14
C ALA A 429 31.45 -18.37 2.31
N LYS A 430 31.94 -17.13 2.26
CA LYS A 430 31.55 -16.06 3.16
C LYS A 430 30.27 -15.40 2.64
N TRP A 431 29.59 -14.71 3.53
CA TRP A 431 28.37 -13.97 3.23
C TRP A 431 28.62 -12.46 3.32
N ASP A 432 28.19 -11.70 2.32
CA ASP A 432 28.06 -10.25 2.46
C ASP A 432 26.63 -9.86 2.82
N ASN A 433 26.46 -9.15 3.94
CA ASN A 433 25.15 -8.79 4.47
C ASN A 433 24.56 -7.52 3.85
N ALA A 434 25.38 -6.69 3.19
CA ALA A 434 24.90 -5.51 2.48
C ALA A 434 24.26 -5.91 1.13
N SER A 435 24.98 -6.70 0.32
CA SER A 435 24.54 -7.15 -1.01
C SER A 435 23.73 -8.45 -1.01
N ARG A 436 23.66 -9.17 0.11
CA ARG A 436 23.01 -10.50 0.23
C ARG A 436 23.53 -11.53 -0.78
N THR A 437 24.86 -11.57 -0.93
CA THR A 437 25.54 -12.39 -1.93
C THR A 437 26.66 -13.23 -1.27
N PRO A 438 26.80 -14.53 -1.61
CA PRO A 438 27.93 -15.34 -1.17
C PRO A 438 29.18 -15.08 -2.02
N TYR A 439 30.35 -15.24 -1.41
CA TYR A 439 31.63 -15.07 -2.09
C TYR A 439 32.76 -15.86 -1.41
N THR A 440 33.85 -16.12 -2.13
CA THR A 440 35.15 -16.51 -1.57
C THR A 440 36.22 -15.49 -1.96
N TRP A 441 37.24 -15.36 -1.11
CA TRP A 441 38.45 -14.60 -1.41
C TRP A 441 39.65 -15.23 -0.71
N ASP A 442 40.67 -15.61 -1.48
CA ASP A 442 41.86 -16.34 -1.03
C ASP A 442 43.12 -15.45 -0.89
N GLY A 443 42.98 -14.15 -1.11
CA GLY A 443 44.07 -13.18 -1.14
C GLY A 443 44.28 -12.53 -2.50
N ARG A 444 43.93 -13.21 -3.61
CA ARG A 444 44.06 -12.69 -4.99
C ARG A 444 42.94 -13.12 -5.94
N LYS A 445 42.25 -14.23 -5.68
CA LYS A 445 41.05 -14.66 -6.41
C LYS A 445 39.82 -14.18 -5.64
N PHE A 446 38.93 -13.45 -6.31
CA PHE A 446 37.58 -13.17 -5.81
C PHE A 446 36.57 -13.98 -6.62
N PHE A 447 35.72 -14.73 -5.95
CA PHE A 447 34.66 -15.51 -6.59
C PHE A 447 33.32 -15.21 -5.92
N THR A 448 32.27 -15.00 -6.71
CA THR A 448 30.93 -14.64 -6.25
C THR A 448 29.88 -15.36 -7.06
N PHE A 449 28.81 -15.85 -6.44
CA PHE A 449 27.89 -16.80 -7.05
C PHE A 449 26.50 -16.72 -6.43
N GLU A 450 25.55 -17.52 -6.90
CA GLU A 450 24.28 -17.75 -6.20
C GLU A 450 24.32 -19.06 -5.42
N ASN A 451 23.76 -19.06 -4.21
CA ASN A 451 23.54 -20.27 -3.42
C ASN A 451 22.10 -20.33 -2.90
N GLU A 452 21.79 -21.39 -2.16
CA GLU A 452 20.46 -21.64 -1.61
C GLU A 452 19.94 -20.50 -0.72
N ARG A 453 20.85 -19.74 -0.09
CA ARG A 453 20.49 -18.57 0.72
C ARG A 453 20.18 -17.35 -0.14
N SER A 454 21.05 -16.98 -1.06
CA SER A 454 20.83 -15.78 -1.89
C SER A 454 19.62 -15.93 -2.82
N LEU A 455 19.37 -17.13 -3.33
CA LEU A 455 18.15 -17.42 -4.08
C LEU A 455 16.89 -17.30 -3.20
N ARG A 456 16.90 -17.84 -1.98
CA ARG A 456 15.76 -17.71 -1.06
C ARG A 456 15.43 -16.24 -0.77
N GLU A 457 16.44 -15.44 -0.37
CA GLU A 457 16.25 -14.00 -0.09
C GLU A 457 15.74 -13.22 -1.34
N LYS A 458 16.10 -13.64 -2.56
CA LYS A 458 15.58 -13.06 -3.82
C LYS A 458 14.17 -13.48 -4.20
N ILE A 459 13.75 -14.69 -3.84
CA ILE A 459 12.40 -15.16 -4.14
C ILE A 459 11.42 -14.58 -3.12
N GLU A 460 11.83 -14.48 -1.85
CA GLU A 460 11.14 -13.70 -0.83
C GLU A 460 10.96 -12.25 -1.31
N TYR A 461 12.04 -11.59 -1.76
CA TYR A 461 11.95 -10.27 -2.40
C TYR A 461 10.95 -10.22 -3.57
N ALA A 462 10.98 -11.19 -4.49
CA ALA A 462 10.07 -11.24 -5.64
C ALA A 462 8.60 -11.39 -5.21
N LYS A 463 8.34 -12.18 -4.17
CA LYS A 463 7.02 -12.37 -3.56
C LYS A 463 6.52 -11.08 -2.90
N ASP A 464 7.35 -10.46 -2.08
CA ASP A 464 7.01 -9.24 -1.32
C ASP A 464 6.74 -8.04 -2.22
N HIS A 465 7.50 -7.92 -3.33
CA HIS A 465 7.32 -6.87 -4.34
C HIS A 465 6.27 -7.22 -5.41
N ASN A 466 5.53 -8.32 -5.21
CA ASN A 466 4.50 -8.83 -6.12
C ASN A 466 4.98 -9.01 -7.59
N ILE A 467 6.26 -9.35 -7.79
CA ILE A 467 6.83 -9.64 -9.12
C ILE A 467 6.12 -10.87 -9.71
N GLY A 468 5.92 -10.87 -11.02
CA GLY A 468 5.13 -11.88 -11.73
C GLY A 468 5.76 -13.26 -11.86
N GLY A 469 7.05 -13.41 -11.60
CA GLY A 469 7.76 -14.68 -11.63
C GLY A 469 9.28 -14.57 -11.49
N ILE A 470 9.96 -15.69 -11.71
CA ILE A 470 11.42 -15.80 -11.83
C ILE A 470 11.79 -16.30 -13.22
N VAL A 471 12.92 -15.81 -13.74
CA VAL A 471 13.60 -16.38 -14.91
C VAL A 471 15.00 -16.87 -14.52
N ILE A 472 15.32 -18.10 -14.88
CA ILE A 472 16.56 -18.80 -14.51
C ILE A 472 17.52 -18.81 -15.71
N TRP A 473 18.77 -18.39 -15.49
CA TRP A 473 19.87 -18.48 -16.46
C TRP A 473 21.02 -19.33 -15.92
N VAL A 474 21.32 -20.51 -16.47
CA VAL A 474 20.45 -21.39 -17.27
C VAL A 474 20.26 -22.72 -16.52
N ILE A 475 19.14 -23.42 -16.74
CA ILE A 475 18.72 -24.51 -15.85
C ILE A 475 19.65 -25.73 -15.88
N ASP A 476 20.34 -25.95 -17.00
CA ASP A 476 21.32 -27.01 -17.25
C ASP A 476 22.69 -26.77 -16.57
N GLN A 477 22.84 -25.65 -15.84
CA GLN A 477 23.98 -25.37 -14.97
C GLN A 477 23.77 -25.80 -13.50
N ASP A 478 22.54 -26.16 -13.11
CA ASP A 478 22.27 -26.76 -11.79
C ASP A 478 22.89 -28.17 -11.69
N ASP A 479 22.95 -28.70 -10.47
CA ASP A 479 23.50 -30.02 -10.18
C ASP A 479 22.49 -31.17 -10.30
N ASP A 480 22.98 -32.41 -10.20
CA ASP A 480 22.15 -33.61 -10.25
C ASP A 480 21.15 -33.74 -9.10
N LYS A 481 21.22 -32.90 -8.06
CA LYS A 481 20.21 -32.83 -6.99
C LYS A 481 19.18 -31.73 -7.25
N SER A 482 19.36 -30.93 -8.32
CA SER A 482 18.58 -29.73 -8.62
C SER A 482 18.63 -28.72 -7.47
N THR A 483 19.77 -28.57 -6.81
CA THR A 483 19.89 -27.83 -5.54
C THR A 483 19.35 -26.41 -5.64
N LEU A 484 19.70 -25.67 -6.68
CA LEU A 484 19.24 -24.28 -6.84
C LEU A 484 17.78 -24.23 -7.33
N LEU A 485 17.37 -25.11 -8.25
CA LEU A 485 15.99 -25.21 -8.73
C LEU A 485 15.02 -25.63 -7.63
N ASN A 486 15.44 -26.46 -6.67
CA ASN A 486 14.64 -26.83 -5.50
C ASN A 486 14.37 -25.61 -4.62
N VAL A 487 15.33 -24.69 -4.48
CA VAL A 487 15.10 -23.42 -3.76
C VAL A 487 14.15 -22.52 -4.51
N VAL A 488 14.29 -22.39 -5.84
CA VAL A 488 13.31 -21.69 -6.66
C VAL A 488 11.91 -22.29 -6.47
N TYR A 489 11.75 -23.59 -6.67
CA TYR A 489 10.45 -24.25 -6.58
C TYR A 489 9.82 -24.22 -5.18
N SER A 490 10.60 -24.48 -4.12
CA SER A 490 10.08 -24.59 -2.74
C SER A 490 9.47 -23.31 -2.21
N VAL A 491 10.02 -22.13 -2.56
CA VAL A 491 9.45 -20.84 -2.13
C VAL A 491 8.25 -20.44 -3.02
N PHE A 492 8.14 -21.00 -4.23
CA PHE A 492 7.00 -20.86 -5.14
C PHE A 492 5.93 -21.96 -5.02
N MET A 493 5.91 -22.76 -3.94
CA MET A 493 4.93 -23.84 -3.77
C MET A 493 3.48 -23.33 -3.71
N CYS A 494 2.88 -23.23 -4.90
CA CYS A 494 1.45 -23.16 -5.14
C CYS A 494 0.82 -24.54 -4.88
N THR A 495 0.90 -25.02 -3.65
CA THR A 495 0.23 -26.24 -3.22
C THR A 495 -1.20 -25.92 -2.78
N SER A 496 -2.17 -26.49 -3.50
CA SER A 496 -3.15 -27.33 -2.78
C SER A 496 -2.36 -28.44 -2.09
N ASP A 497 -2.63 -28.68 -0.81
CA ASP A 497 -1.74 -29.39 0.11
C ASP A 497 -1.29 -30.81 -0.31
N GLU A 498 -0.22 -31.25 0.37
CA GLU A 498 0.41 -32.58 0.37
C GLU A 498 1.41 -32.94 -0.75
N VAL A 499 2.37 -33.81 -0.37
CA VAL A 499 3.44 -34.45 -1.17
C VAL A 499 4.74 -33.65 -1.36
N PHE A 500 5.49 -33.41 -0.27
CA PHE A 500 6.97 -33.41 -0.32
C PHE A 500 7.71 -33.82 0.98
N GLU A 501 7.13 -34.66 1.86
CA GLU A 501 7.85 -35.21 3.04
C GLU A 501 8.13 -36.72 2.96
N LYS A 502 7.73 -37.42 1.89
CA LYS A 502 7.63 -38.89 1.91
C LYS A 502 8.85 -39.71 1.47
N GLU A 503 10.00 -39.10 1.20
CA GLU A 503 11.21 -39.82 0.72
C GLU A 503 12.50 -39.59 1.53
N ILE A 504 12.49 -38.83 2.63
CA ILE A 504 13.66 -38.68 3.52
C ILE A 504 13.22 -38.87 4.98
N GLY A 505 12.95 -40.10 5.39
CA GLY A 505 12.47 -40.37 6.76
C GLY A 505 12.12 -41.82 7.11
N ASN A 506 12.58 -42.83 6.37
CA ASN A 506 12.39 -44.23 6.74
C ASN A 506 13.46 -44.68 7.75
N GLU A 507 13.32 -44.28 9.01
CA GLU A 507 13.61 -45.12 10.18
C GLU A 507 13.09 -44.49 11.49
N VAL A 508 12.74 -45.35 12.47
CA VAL A 508 12.30 -45.04 13.85
C VAL A 508 10.81 -44.70 14.08
N ALA A 509 10.07 -45.76 14.45
CA ALA A 509 9.04 -45.82 15.50
C ALA A 509 7.67 -45.12 15.33
N SER A 510 6.75 -45.88 14.70
CA SER A 510 5.38 -46.15 15.19
C SER A 510 4.97 -45.60 16.58
N THR A 511 3.94 -44.75 16.64
CA THR A 511 2.54 -45.14 16.99
C THR A 511 1.66 -43.89 17.10
N GLU A 512 0.68 -43.73 16.20
CA GLU A 512 -0.42 -42.79 16.39
C GLU A 512 -1.76 -43.53 16.50
N LEU A 513 -2.52 -43.19 17.55
CA LEU A 513 -3.89 -43.64 17.73
C LEU A 513 -4.84 -42.82 16.85
N SER A 514 -5.82 -43.49 16.26
CA SER A 514 -6.98 -42.85 15.64
C SER A 514 -7.77 -42.02 16.66
N ILE A 515 -7.89 -40.71 16.42
CA ILE A 515 -8.95 -39.87 17.02
C ILE A 515 -9.77 -39.25 15.88
N ALA A 516 -11.08 -39.23 16.07
CA ALA A 516 -12.06 -39.09 14.99
C ALA A 516 -12.24 -37.65 14.48
N ASN A 517 -12.65 -37.56 13.22
CA ASN A 517 -13.13 -36.33 12.57
C ASN A 517 -14.19 -35.61 13.43
N VAL A 518 -13.86 -34.41 13.92
CA VAL A 518 -14.84 -33.41 14.32
C VAL A 518 -14.75 -32.26 13.33
N SER A 519 -15.72 -32.20 12.42
CA SER A 519 -15.89 -31.08 11.49
C SER A 519 -16.30 -29.83 12.26
N GLY A 520 -15.34 -28.95 12.57
CA GLY A 520 -15.61 -27.63 13.13
C GLY A 520 -16.29 -26.71 12.09
N PRO A 521 -17.18 -25.79 12.52
CA PRO A 521 -17.83 -24.86 11.61
C PRO A 521 -16.83 -23.83 11.07
N HIS A 522 -17.05 -23.38 9.82
CA HIS A 522 -16.28 -22.30 9.21
C HIS A 522 -16.23 -21.06 10.12
N LEU A 523 -15.01 -20.67 10.52
CA LEU A 523 -14.75 -19.39 11.18
C LEU A 523 -14.78 -18.26 10.12
N PRO A 524 -15.33 -17.08 10.45
CA PRO A 524 -15.41 -15.97 9.52
C PRO A 524 -14.03 -15.39 9.20
N THR A 525 -13.82 -15.07 7.93
CA THR A 525 -12.61 -14.45 7.41
C THR A 525 -12.52 -12.97 7.81
N THR A 526 -11.67 -12.63 8.79
CA THR A 526 -11.23 -11.24 9.01
C THR A 526 -9.72 -11.18 9.15
N ASN A 527 -9.02 -10.89 8.05
CA ASN A 527 -7.58 -10.55 7.99
C ASN A 527 -7.28 -9.16 8.61
N GLU A 528 -8.07 -8.70 9.59
CA GLU A 528 -7.89 -7.37 10.20
C GLU A 528 -6.73 -7.43 11.21
N LYS A 529 -5.68 -6.65 10.92
CA LYS A 529 -4.51 -6.50 11.78
C LYS A 529 -4.91 -5.89 13.13
N ARG A 530 -4.52 -6.54 14.23
CA ARG A 530 -4.98 -6.21 15.60
C ARG A 530 -4.06 -5.21 16.29
N ILE A 531 -4.62 -4.12 16.81
CA ILE A 531 -3.97 -3.29 17.84
C ILE A 531 -4.64 -3.60 19.18
N VAL A 532 -3.89 -4.21 20.09
CA VAL A 532 -4.33 -4.64 21.42
C VAL A 532 -3.71 -3.73 22.48
N GLY A 533 -4.52 -3.02 23.25
CA GLY A 533 -4.04 -2.18 24.35
C GLY A 533 -4.32 -2.80 25.71
N TYR A 534 -3.29 -2.98 26.54
CA TYR A 534 -3.49 -3.24 27.97
C TYR A 534 -3.83 -1.96 28.71
N PHE A 535 -4.86 -1.99 29.54
CA PHE A 535 -5.28 -0.89 30.41
C PHE A 535 -5.35 -1.38 31.86
N THR A 536 -4.73 -0.67 32.80
CA THR A 536 -4.41 -1.23 34.12
C THR A 536 -5.26 -0.65 35.25
N GLU A 537 -5.35 -1.38 36.36
CA GLU A 537 -6.00 -0.91 37.59
C GLU A 537 -5.13 0.00 38.48
N TRP A 538 -3.80 -0.14 38.40
CA TRP A 538 -2.87 0.53 39.33
C TRP A 538 -2.46 1.93 38.88
N GLU A 539 -2.29 2.15 37.57
CA GLU A 539 -1.83 3.43 37.02
C GLU A 539 -2.78 4.59 37.37
N ARG A 540 -2.21 5.80 37.43
CA ARG A 540 -2.94 7.01 37.85
C ARG A 540 -3.51 7.82 36.69
N SER A 541 -3.01 7.62 35.49
CA SER A 541 -3.43 8.33 34.27
C SER A 541 -4.87 7.96 33.92
N ASP A 542 -5.70 8.96 33.61
CA ASP A 542 -7.09 8.73 33.18
C ASP A 542 -7.16 8.21 31.74
N LEU A 543 -8.06 7.25 31.51
CA LEU A 543 -8.27 6.69 30.17
C LEU A 543 -8.94 7.72 29.27
N GLN A 544 -8.32 8.07 28.15
CA GLN A 544 -8.93 8.96 27.16
C GLN A 544 -9.71 8.14 26.13
N LYS A 545 -10.92 8.58 25.75
CA LYS A 545 -11.69 7.92 24.68
C LYS A 545 -10.89 7.86 23.35
N ALA A 546 -10.09 8.89 23.08
CA ALA A 546 -9.19 8.95 21.92
C ALA A 546 -8.08 7.87 21.91
N GLN A 547 -7.72 7.28 23.06
CA GLN A 547 -6.84 6.11 23.09
C GLN A 547 -7.59 4.87 22.59
N LEU A 548 -8.81 4.65 23.10
CA LEU A 548 -9.68 3.52 22.70
C LEU A 548 -10.12 3.58 21.22
N GLU A 549 -10.23 4.77 20.66
CA GLU A 549 -10.52 4.98 19.23
C GLU A 549 -9.43 4.39 18.32
N LYS A 550 -8.18 4.29 18.80
CA LYS A 550 -7.02 3.76 18.08
C LYS A 550 -6.82 2.25 18.24
N LEU A 551 -7.54 1.62 19.18
CA LEU A 551 -7.43 0.20 19.45
C LEU A 551 -8.47 -0.62 18.67
N THR A 552 -8.14 -1.87 18.37
CA THR A 552 -9.12 -2.90 17.94
C THR A 552 -9.58 -3.75 19.13
N HIS A 553 -8.68 -3.98 20.08
CA HIS A 553 -8.92 -4.73 21.31
C HIS A 553 -8.36 -3.93 22.50
N VAL A 554 -9.07 -3.97 23.63
CA VAL A 554 -8.58 -3.45 24.90
C VAL A 554 -8.77 -4.52 25.98
N ILE A 555 -7.70 -4.82 26.73
CA ILE A 555 -7.69 -5.84 27.76
C ILE A 555 -7.48 -5.14 29.12
N TYR A 556 -8.48 -5.24 30.00
CA TYR A 556 -8.38 -4.72 31.37
C TYR A 556 -7.53 -5.63 32.24
N LEU A 557 -6.47 -5.09 32.84
CA LEU A 557 -5.54 -5.79 33.73
C LEU A 557 -5.71 -5.31 35.20
N PHE A 558 -6.09 -6.14 36.16
CA PHE A 558 -6.45 -7.57 36.08
C PHE A 558 -7.82 -7.83 36.72
N VAL A 559 -8.37 -9.01 36.48
CA VAL A 559 -9.43 -9.57 37.33
C VAL A 559 -8.80 -10.68 38.20
N PRO A 560 -8.60 -10.46 39.51
CA PRO A 560 -7.88 -11.39 40.39
C PRO A 560 -8.51 -12.78 40.50
N LEU A 561 -7.71 -13.81 40.24
CA LEU A 561 -8.06 -15.21 40.48
C LEU A 561 -8.05 -15.51 41.99
N GLN A 562 -9.10 -16.16 42.48
CA GLN A 562 -9.30 -16.46 43.91
C GLN A 562 -8.99 -17.94 44.24
N ASP A 563 -8.66 -18.24 45.50
CA ASP A 563 -8.32 -19.62 45.94
C ASP A 563 -9.51 -20.61 45.83
N ASN A 564 -10.75 -20.11 45.81
CA ASN A 564 -11.96 -20.90 45.56
C ASN A 564 -12.24 -21.15 44.06
N ALA A 565 -11.25 -20.87 43.19
CA ALA A 565 -11.36 -20.96 41.73
C ALA A 565 -12.42 -20.04 41.08
N THR A 566 -12.76 -18.92 41.71
CA THR A 566 -13.63 -17.88 41.09
C THR A 566 -12.83 -16.63 40.71
N ILE A 567 -13.44 -15.75 39.90
CA ILE A 567 -12.91 -14.43 39.58
C ILE A 567 -13.89 -13.33 40.05
N LYS A 568 -13.34 -12.22 40.56
CA LYS A 568 -14.12 -11.05 41.00
C LYS A 568 -13.28 -9.78 40.91
N LEU A 569 -13.94 -8.63 40.79
CA LEU A 569 -13.34 -7.32 41.02
C LEU A 569 -13.18 -7.08 42.54
N ASP A 570 -12.26 -6.20 42.94
CA ASP A 570 -12.01 -5.85 44.35
C ASP A 570 -12.32 -4.37 44.66
N HIS A 571 -12.98 -4.15 45.80
CA HIS A 571 -14.10 -3.20 45.90
C HIS A 571 -13.76 -1.72 46.10
N ASN A 572 -12.48 -1.32 46.13
CA ASN A 572 -12.09 0.06 46.50
C ASN A 572 -11.28 0.83 45.44
N ARG A 573 -10.94 0.24 44.28
CA ARG A 573 -10.37 1.00 43.14
C ARG A 573 -10.60 0.33 41.77
N THR A 574 -10.60 -1.00 41.73
CA THR A 574 -10.73 -1.77 40.47
C THR A 574 -12.07 -1.51 39.78
N ASP A 575 -13.16 -1.43 40.56
CA ASP A 575 -14.50 -1.13 40.05
C ASP A 575 -14.50 0.19 39.26
N ASN A 576 -13.90 1.27 39.76
CA ASN A 576 -13.98 2.59 39.10
C ASN A 576 -13.24 2.63 37.75
N ARG A 577 -12.05 2.03 37.63
CA ARG A 577 -11.32 2.01 36.33
C ARG A 577 -11.94 1.02 35.35
N PHE A 578 -12.45 -0.12 35.82
CA PHE A 578 -13.20 -1.06 34.99
C PHE A 578 -14.49 -0.42 34.44
N TRP A 579 -15.25 0.30 35.28
CA TRP A 579 -16.43 1.05 34.85
C TRP A 579 -16.08 2.20 33.92
N ASP A 580 -14.97 2.92 34.14
CA ASP A 580 -14.51 3.97 33.23
C ASP A 580 -14.21 3.43 31.83
N LEU A 581 -13.50 2.30 31.74
CA LEU A 581 -13.28 1.58 30.49
C LEU A 581 -14.61 1.17 29.84
N LYS A 582 -15.51 0.48 30.59
CA LYS A 582 -16.82 0.05 30.07
C LYS A 582 -17.65 1.22 29.54
N ASN A 583 -17.68 2.34 30.28
CA ASN A 583 -18.44 3.54 29.92
C ASN A 583 -17.88 4.18 28.64
N LYS A 584 -16.56 4.40 28.55
CA LYS A 584 -15.91 5.01 27.37
C LYS A 584 -15.97 4.10 26.14
N ALA A 585 -15.78 2.79 26.32
CA ALA A 585 -15.82 1.80 25.25
C ALA A 585 -17.23 1.50 24.71
N SER A 586 -18.30 1.76 25.49
CA SER A 586 -19.69 1.48 25.08
C SER A 586 -20.03 2.08 23.71
N SER A 587 -19.67 3.35 23.49
CA SER A 587 -19.87 4.10 22.24
C SER A 587 -18.92 3.71 21.09
N LEU A 588 -18.03 2.74 21.31
CA LEU A 588 -17.04 2.25 20.33
C LEU A 588 -17.28 0.79 19.93
N LYS A 589 -18.21 0.08 20.57
CA LYS A 589 -18.70 -1.22 20.09
C LYS A 589 -19.56 -1.02 18.82
N PRO A 590 -19.55 -1.96 17.86
CA PRO A 590 -18.88 -3.26 17.88
C PRO A 590 -17.40 -3.24 17.41
N ARG A 591 -16.87 -2.08 17.00
CA ARG A 591 -15.52 -1.91 16.43
C ARG A 591 -14.40 -2.24 17.43
N LEU A 592 -14.54 -1.80 18.68
CA LEU A 592 -13.61 -2.10 19.76
C LEU A 592 -14.08 -3.34 20.52
N LYS A 593 -13.23 -4.36 20.63
CA LYS A 593 -13.45 -5.53 21.49
C LYS A 593 -12.91 -5.26 22.90
N VAL A 594 -13.73 -5.45 23.92
CA VAL A 594 -13.41 -5.18 25.34
C VAL A 594 -13.27 -6.51 26.07
N MET A 595 -12.08 -6.77 26.60
CA MET A 595 -11.67 -8.03 27.20
C MET A 595 -11.12 -7.82 28.62
N VAL A 596 -10.95 -8.92 29.37
CA VAL A 596 -10.32 -8.91 30.70
C VAL A 596 -9.15 -9.90 30.77
N GLY A 597 -8.05 -9.49 31.38
CA GLY A 597 -6.94 -10.36 31.75
C GLY A 597 -7.20 -10.99 33.12
N VAL A 598 -7.38 -12.31 33.16
CA VAL A 598 -7.55 -13.06 34.42
C VAL A 598 -6.18 -13.55 34.89
N GLY A 599 -5.86 -13.33 36.16
CA GLY A 599 -4.58 -13.69 36.76
C GLY A 599 -3.73 -12.47 37.10
N GLY A 600 -2.58 -12.33 36.44
CA GLY A 600 -1.59 -11.29 36.77
C GLY A 600 -0.58 -11.72 37.84
N HIS A 601 0.49 -10.93 38.00
CA HIS A 601 1.68 -11.31 38.79
C HIS A 601 1.38 -11.71 40.25
N GLU A 602 0.35 -11.13 40.88
CA GLU A 602 0.00 -11.41 42.28
C GLU A 602 -0.93 -12.63 42.46
N THR A 603 -1.55 -13.16 41.40
CA THR A 603 -2.48 -14.31 41.51
C THR A 603 -2.19 -15.48 40.58
N CYS A 604 -1.19 -15.37 39.70
CA CYS A 604 -0.82 -16.41 38.75
C CYS A 604 -0.46 -17.76 39.41
N TYR A 605 0.11 -17.75 40.62
CA TYR A 605 0.46 -18.97 41.37
C TYR A 605 -0.76 -19.87 41.66
N ARG A 606 -1.97 -19.32 41.62
CA ARG A 606 -3.22 -20.07 41.84
C ARG A 606 -3.60 -20.94 40.65
N PHE A 607 -3.11 -20.66 39.44
CA PHE A 607 -3.48 -21.43 38.24
C PHE A 607 -3.10 -22.90 38.35
N SER A 608 -1.85 -23.26 38.68
CA SER A 608 -1.40 -24.66 38.76
C SER A 608 -2.33 -25.58 39.60
N PRO A 609 -2.60 -25.30 40.90
CA PRO A 609 -3.47 -26.14 41.74
C PRO A 609 -4.97 -26.03 41.44
N ILE A 610 -5.38 -25.10 40.56
CA ILE A 610 -6.76 -24.97 40.06
C ILE A 610 -6.91 -25.73 38.74
N LEU A 611 -5.95 -25.64 37.82
CA LEU A 611 -6.01 -26.30 36.52
C LEU A 611 -5.73 -27.81 36.59
N ALA A 612 -4.96 -28.26 37.58
CA ALA A 612 -4.75 -29.69 37.85
C ALA A 612 -6.01 -30.43 38.33
N ASP A 613 -7.04 -29.72 38.83
CA ASP A 613 -8.26 -30.28 39.42
C ASP A 613 -9.47 -30.02 38.51
N ASP A 614 -10.15 -31.08 38.07
CA ASP A 614 -11.25 -31.02 37.10
C ASP A 614 -12.47 -30.22 37.61
N LYS A 615 -12.77 -30.34 38.91
CA LYS A 615 -13.87 -29.60 39.55
C LYS A 615 -13.53 -28.13 39.68
N LYS A 616 -12.28 -27.80 40.04
CA LYS A 616 -11.83 -26.40 40.13
C LYS A 616 -11.71 -25.74 38.75
N ARG A 617 -11.24 -26.45 37.72
CA ARG A 617 -11.32 -25.97 36.32
C ARG A 617 -12.75 -25.61 35.95
N LYS A 618 -13.71 -26.50 36.24
CA LYS A 618 -15.12 -26.24 35.97
C LYS A 618 -15.64 -25.00 36.72
N ILE A 619 -15.33 -24.85 38.01
CA ILE A 619 -15.73 -23.66 38.80
C ILE A 619 -15.15 -22.38 38.18
N LEU A 620 -13.89 -22.40 37.73
CA LEU A 620 -13.25 -21.26 37.07
C LEU A 620 -13.91 -20.93 35.73
N ILE A 621 -14.22 -21.93 34.91
CA ILE A 621 -14.89 -21.73 33.62
C ILE A 621 -16.32 -21.22 33.80
N ASP A 622 -17.08 -21.75 34.76
CA ASP A 622 -18.41 -21.27 35.12
C ASP A 622 -18.35 -19.82 35.66
N SER A 623 -17.30 -19.48 36.43
CA SER A 623 -17.06 -18.11 36.92
C SER A 623 -16.68 -17.13 35.80
N ILE A 624 -15.83 -17.55 34.84
CA ILE A 624 -15.43 -16.74 33.68
C ILE A 624 -16.63 -16.48 32.77
N THR A 625 -17.36 -17.52 32.39
CA THR A 625 -18.54 -17.40 31.52
C THR A 625 -19.60 -16.48 32.14
N SER A 626 -19.88 -16.63 33.44
CA SER A 626 -20.79 -15.73 34.18
C SER A 626 -20.30 -14.29 34.23
N PHE A 627 -18.98 -14.06 34.32
CA PHE A 627 -18.40 -12.70 34.36
C PHE A 627 -18.49 -12.00 32.99
N LEU A 628 -18.15 -12.71 31.91
CA LEU A 628 -18.20 -12.16 30.55
C LEU A 628 -19.63 -11.83 30.11
N ASP A 629 -20.60 -12.65 30.51
CA ASP A 629 -22.04 -12.40 30.28
C ASP A 629 -22.53 -11.19 31.09
N LYS A 630 -22.33 -11.21 32.43
CA LYS A 630 -22.75 -10.14 33.36
C LYS A 630 -22.29 -8.74 32.94
N PHE A 631 -21.09 -8.64 32.37
CA PHE A 631 -20.48 -7.36 32.04
C PHE A 631 -20.44 -7.04 30.53
N ASP A 632 -21.09 -7.81 29.66
CA ASP A 632 -20.98 -7.71 28.19
C ASP A 632 -19.53 -7.47 27.73
N LEU A 633 -18.71 -8.49 27.92
CA LEU A 633 -17.32 -8.51 27.47
C LEU A 633 -17.18 -9.40 26.25
N ASP A 634 -16.22 -9.08 25.38
CA ASP A 634 -16.04 -9.74 24.10
C ASP A 634 -15.04 -10.90 24.17
N GLY A 635 -14.32 -11.03 25.28
CA GLY A 635 -13.38 -12.13 25.50
C GLY A 635 -12.53 -12.03 26.76
N ILE A 636 -11.61 -12.97 26.89
CA ILE A 636 -10.70 -13.15 28.01
C ILE A 636 -9.26 -13.32 27.50
N GLU A 637 -8.30 -12.77 28.26
CA GLU A 637 -6.92 -13.25 28.23
C GLU A 637 -6.62 -14.06 29.49
N VAL A 638 -5.98 -15.22 29.33
CA VAL A 638 -5.42 -15.98 30.44
C VAL A 638 -4.00 -15.50 30.67
N PHE A 639 -3.80 -14.74 31.75
CA PHE A 639 -2.54 -14.06 32.06
C PHE A 639 -1.76 -14.84 33.13
N TRP A 640 -1.09 -15.92 32.71
CA TRP A 640 -0.33 -16.80 33.59
C TRP A 640 1.18 -16.61 33.38
N THR A 641 1.84 -15.88 34.30
CA THR A 641 3.30 -15.67 34.28
C THR A 641 3.98 -16.40 35.45
N TRP A 642 4.53 -17.60 35.30
CA TRP A 642 4.45 -18.52 34.15
C TRP A 642 4.08 -19.94 34.65
N PRO A 643 3.47 -20.79 33.81
CA PRO A 643 3.30 -22.22 34.13
C PRO A 643 4.65 -22.93 34.22
N SER A 644 4.67 -24.12 34.83
CA SER A 644 5.79 -25.05 34.73
C SER A 644 5.63 -26.05 33.57
N LYS A 645 6.66 -26.88 33.33
CA LYS A 645 6.62 -27.95 32.32
C LYS A 645 5.60 -29.04 32.66
N GLU A 646 5.25 -29.19 33.93
CA GLU A 646 4.24 -30.10 34.46
C GLU A 646 2.81 -29.54 34.22
N ASP A 647 2.63 -28.22 34.31
CA ASP A 647 1.34 -27.55 34.12
C ASP A 647 0.82 -27.58 32.67
N ARG A 648 1.73 -27.66 31.68
CA ARG A 648 1.44 -27.42 30.25
C ARG A 648 0.31 -28.26 29.66
N HIS A 649 0.06 -29.46 30.16
CA HIS A 649 -1.04 -30.31 29.70
C HIS A 649 -2.38 -29.89 30.31
N SER A 650 -2.41 -29.66 31.63
CA SER A 650 -3.57 -29.11 32.34
C SER A 650 -4.01 -27.76 31.75
N TYR A 651 -3.04 -26.96 31.27
CA TYR A 651 -3.34 -25.68 30.63
C TYR A 651 -4.06 -25.84 29.28
N VAL A 652 -3.62 -26.77 28.41
CA VAL A 652 -4.32 -27.08 27.15
C VAL A 652 -5.74 -27.57 27.41
N ILE A 653 -5.92 -28.49 28.38
CA ILE A 653 -7.25 -29.01 28.76
C ILE A 653 -8.17 -27.86 29.20
N PHE A 654 -7.70 -26.97 30.07
CA PHE A 654 -8.45 -25.80 30.50
C PHE A 654 -8.89 -24.91 29.33
N LEU A 655 -7.98 -24.62 28.38
CA LEU A 655 -8.32 -23.80 27.20
C LEU A 655 -9.38 -24.48 26.31
N GLN A 656 -9.32 -25.81 26.15
CA GLN A 656 -10.32 -26.59 25.40
C GLN A 656 -11.70 -26.59 26.09
N GLU A 657 -11.74 -26.82 27.41
CA GLU A 657 -12.96 -26.78 28.22
C GLU A 657 -13.57 -25.37 28.24
N LEU A 658 -12.73 -24.32 28.32
CA LEU A 658 -13.13 -22.91 28.27
C LEU A 658 -13.70 -22.55 26.89
N ARG A 659 -13.02 -22.90 25.79
CA ARG A 659 -13.51 -22.69 24.42
C ARG A 659 -14.87 -23.34 24.20
N THR A 660 -15.02 -24.59 24.65
CA THR A 660 -16.30 -25.33 24.57
C THR A 660 -17.40 -24.60 25.35
N SER A 661 -17.11 -24.12 26.55
CA SER A 661 -18.09 -23.43 27.41
C SER A 661 -18.46 -22.05 26.89
N LEU A 662 -17.54 -21.32 26.26
CA LEU A 662 -17.81 -20.04 25.60
C LEU A 662 -18.61 -20.20 24.31
N ASN A 663 -18.38 -21.25 23.52
CA ASN A 663 -19.24 -21.63 22.41
C ASN A 663 -20.68 -21.86 22.90
N ASN A 664 -20.84 -22.64 23.97
CA ASN A 664 -22.15 -22.92 24.57
C ASN A 664 -22.81 -21.68 25.16
N LEU A 665 -22.06 -20.75 25.77
CA LEU A 665 -22.60 -19.47 26.22
C LEU A 665 -23.13 -18.65 25.05
N LYS A 666 -22.33 -18.47 23.99
CA LYS A 666 -22.72 -17.76 22.76
C LYS A 666 -24.06 -18.23 22.21
N TYR A 667 -24.25 -19.55 22.07
CA TYR A 667 -25.52 -20.11 21.61
C TYR A 667 -26.68 -19.87 22.57
N ARG A 668 -26.48 -19.99 23.89
CA ARG A 668 -27.52 -19.77 24.91
C ARG A 668 -28.04 -18.33 24.97
N ILE A 669 -27.17 -17.34 24.75
CA ILE A 669 -27.55 -15.91 24.79
C ILE A 669 -27.79 -15.30 23.40
N HIS A 670 -27.83 -16.13 22.34
CA HIS A 670 -28.00 -15.70 20.95
C HIS A 670 -26.99 -14.64 20.47
N ARG A 671 -25.75 -14.68 20.98
CA ARG A 671 -24.68 -13.75 20.60
C ARG A 671 -24.15 -14.08 19.20
N TYR A 672 -24.09 -13.07 18.33
CA TYR A 672 -23.56 -13.21 16.97
C TYR A 672 -22.04 -13.43 16.96
N ASP A 673 -21.31 -12.53 17.63
CA ASP A 673 -19.84 -12.56 17.73
C ASP A 673 -19.35 -13.77 18.52
N GLN A 674 -18.23 -14.34 18.07
CA GLN A 674 -17.46 -15.33 18.82
C GLN A 674 -16.81 -14.68 20.06
N TYR A 675 -16.80 -15.38 21.20
CA TYR A 675 -15.99 -14.94 22.35
C TYR A 675 -14.50 -15.18 22.08
N ILE A 676 -13.69 -14.17 22.36
CA ILE A 676 -12.25 -14.20 22.12
C ILE A 676 -11.53 -14.84 23.31
N ILE A 677 -10.59 -15.75 23.05
CA ILE A 677 -9.60 -16.26 24.00
C ILE A 677 -8.22 -15.87 23.50
N SER A 678 -7.42 -15.31 24.40
CA SER A 678 -6.00 -15.03 24.18
C SER A 678 -5.15 -15.48 25.37
N THR A 679 -3.83 -15.52 25.18
CA THR A 679 -2.86 -15.79 26.25
C THR A 679 -1.58 -15.01 26.00
N LEU A 680 -0.89 -14.61 27.08
CA LEU A 680 0.47 -14.11 27.03
C LEU A 680 1.45 -15.29 27.08
N ILE A 681 2.55 -15.22 26.30
CA ILE A 681 3.68 -16.14 26.36
C ILE A 681 5.00 -15.38 26.63
N PRO A 682 6.03 -16.05 27.19
CA PRO A 682 7.31 -15.44 27.55
C PRO A 682 8.16 -15.03 26.33
N ARG A 683 9.43 -14.65 26.57
CA ARG A 683 10.31 -14.02 25.57
C ARG A 683 11.51 -14.85 25.12
N THR A 684 11.87 -15.90 25.86
CA THR A 684 13.04 -16.74 25.55
C THR A 684 12.62 -18.13 25.13
N HIS A 685 13.44 -18.79 24.29
CA HIS A 685 13.14 -20.13 23.79
C HIS A 685 12.99 -21.17 24.90
N SER A 686 13.78 -21.04 25.98
CA SER A 686 13.75 -21.96 27.13
C SER A 686 12.46 -21.85 27.95
N GLU A 687 11.87 -20.66 28.05
CA GLU A 687 10.60 -20.46 28.76
C GLU A 687 9.40 -21.04 27.97
N PHE A 688 9.52 -21.26 26.65
CA PHE A 688 8.47 -21.88 25.85
C PHE A 688 8.23 -23.36 26.19
N GLU A 689 9.16 -24.08 26.82
CA GLU A 689 8.97 -25.49 27.21
C GLU A 689 7.79 -25.70 28.18
N ALA A 690 7.42 -24.66 28.92
CA ALA A 690 6.25 -24.62 29.81
C ALA A 690 4.90 -24.56 29.08
N PHE A 691 4.91 -24.48 27.75
CA PHE A 691 3.72 -24.35 26.91
C PHE A 691 3.70 -25.43 25.83
N LYS A 692 2.50 -25.92 25.50
CA LYS A 692 2.24 -26.73 24.30
C LYS A 692 1.76 -25.79 23.19
N LEU A 693 2.66 -24.94 22.69
CA LEU A 693 2.31 -23.80 21.82
C LEU A 693 1.55 -24.20 20.56
N GLU A 694 1.93 -25.31 19.92
CA GLU A 694 1.27 -25.88 18.74
C GLU A 694 -0.19 -26.33 19.01
N GLU A 695 -0.49 -26.82 20.22
CA GLU A 695 -1.87 -27.15 20.63
C GLU A 695 -2.65 -25.89 21.03
N ILE A 696 -2.01 -24.97 21.77
CA ILE A 696 -2.61 -23.73 22.27
C ILE A 696 -3.07 -22.84 21.10
N ILE A 697 -2.24 -22.66 20.06
CA ILE A 697 -2.55 -21.78 18.92
C ILE A 697 -3.75 -22.27 18.09
N GLN A 698 -4.13 -23.54 18.18
CA GLN A 698 -5.35 -24.07 17.55
C GLN A 698 -6.62 -23.74 18.35
N ILE A 699 -6.49 -23.47 19.65
CA ILE A 699 -7.62 -23.23 20.57
C ILE A 699 -7.90 -21.75 20.76
N VAL A 700 -6.86 -20.92 20.88
CA VAL A 700 -6.97 -19.47 21.10
C VAL A 700 -7.12 -18.71 19.77
N ASP A 701 -7.69 -17.51 19.83
CA ASP A 701 -7.84 -16.63 18.67
C ASP A 701 -6.51 -15.96 18.32
N PHE A 702 -5.74 -15.54 19.32
CA PHE A 702 -4.37 -15.05 19.17
C PHE A 702 -3.52 -15.23 20.44
N ILE A 703 -2.20 -15.14 20.28
CA ILE A 703 -1.21 -15.19 21.35
C ILE A 703 -0.47 -13.85 21.40
N ASN A 704 -0.38 -13.25 22.57
CA ASN A 704 0.47 -12.09 22.85
C ASN A 704 1.87 -12.57 23.24
N VAL A 705 2.93 -12.07 22.61
CA VAL A 705 4.33 -12.49 22.87
C VAL A 705 5.05 -11.38 23.62
N GLN A 706 5.63 -11.65 24.79
CA GLN A 706 6.24 -10.62 25.64
C GLN A 706 7.61 -10.13 25.13
N THR A 707 7.68 -9.53 23.95
CA THR A 707 8.90 -9.06 23.25
C THR A 707 9.57 -7.81 23.87
N TYR A 708 9.72 -7.79 25.19
CA TYR A 708 10.40 -6.78 26.01
C TYR A 708 10.91 -7.38 27.33
N ASN A 709 11.63 -6.63 28.15
CA ASN A 709 12.33 -7.08 29.36
C ASN A 709 13.47 -8.09 29.13
N TYR A 710 14.07 -8.16 27.93
CA TYR A 710 15.12 -9.15 27.60
C TYR A 710 16.25 -9.20 28.63
N TYR A 711 16.72 -8.05 29.09
CA TYR A 711 17.80 -7.93 30.08
C TYR A 711 17.31 -7.78 31.53
N PHE A 712 15.99 -7.75 31.78
CA PHE A 712 15.40 -7.42 33.09
C PHE A 712 15.74 -8.42 34.20
N THR A 713 15.93 -9.70 33.84
CA THR A 713 16.21 -10.81 34.78
C THR A 713 17.61 -11.38 34.60
N THR A 714 18.52 -10.62 33.98
CA THR A 714 19.88 -11.09 33.64
C THR A 714 20.93 -10.40 34.50
N LEU A 715 22.11 -11.00 34.63
CA LEU A 715 23.30 -10.36 35.24
C LEU A 715 24.03 -9.43 34.23
N LYS A 716 23.27 -8.81 33.32
CA LYS A 716 23.77 -7.97 32.23
C LYS A 716 22.94 -6.69 32.15
N VAL A 717 23.63 -5.58 31.91
CA VAL A 717 23.04 -4.30 31.53
C VAL A 717 22.82 -4.33 30.02
N GLY A 718 21.60 -4.09 29.56
CA GLY A 718 21.27 -4.11 28.13
C GLY A 718 19.90 -3.50 27.81
N PRO A 719 19.51 -3.46 26.53
CA PRO A 719 18.29 -2.81 26.07
C PRO A 719 17.01 -3.49 26.58
N ASN A 720 15.91 -2.73 26.75
CA ASN A 720 14.63 -3.32 27.19
C ASN A 720 14.09 -4.33 26.17
N ALA A 721 14.04 -3.90 24.91
CA ALA A 721 13.40 -4.61 23.81
C ALA A 721 14.22 -4.43 22.51
N PRO A 722 15.42 -5.03 22.41
CA PRO A 722 16.23 -5.00 21.19
C PRO A 722 15.50 -5.67 20.03
N LEU A 723 15.35 -4.98 18.89
CA LEU A 723 14.74 -5.59 17.70
C LEU A 723 15.65 -6.71 17.14
N TYR A 724 16.96 -6.48 17.18
CA TYR A 724 18.02 -7.41 16.81
C TYR A 724 19.19 -7.31 17.81
N GLY A 725 20.18 -8.19 17.73
CA GLY A 725 21.55 -7.92 18.22
C GLY A 725 22.21 -9.04 19.04
N GLY A 726 23.53 -9.17 18.88
CA GLY A 726 24.39 -10.02 19.72
C GLY A 726 24.18 -11.54 19.66
N ARG A 727 24.83 -12.25 20.58
CA ARG A 727 24.71 -13.73 20.73
C ARG A 727 23.49 -14.20 21.51
N GLU A 728 22.81 -13.29 22.23
CA GLU A 728 21.74 -13.58 23.18
C GLU A 728 20.34 -13.48 22.53
N GLU A 729 19.26 -13.53 23.32
CA GLU A 729 17.88 -13.40 22.84
C GLU A 729 17.51 -11.95 22.47
N ASP A 730 16.74 -11.78 21.40
CA ASP A 730 16.19 -10.51 20.90
C ASP A 730 14.80 -10.75 20.24
N VAL A 731 14.09 -9.68 19.86
CA VAL A 731 12.74 -9.78 19.28
C VAL A 731 12.72 -10.63 18.01
N ASP A 732 13.71 -10.46 17.13
CA ASP A 732 13.80 -11.22 15.89
C ASP A 732 13.98 -12.73 16.13
N LYS A 733 14.89 -13.11 17.05
CA LYS A 733 15.14 -14.51 17.41
C LYS A 733 13.93 -15.17 18.05
N THR A 734 13.26 -14.48 18.99
CA THR A 734 12.04 -14.96 19.65
C THR A 734 10.94 -15.23 18.62
N MET A 735 10.65 -14.26 17.74
CA MET A 735 9.61 -14.43 16.73
C MET A 735 9.98 -15.49 15.69
N LYS A 736 11.22 -15.51 15.19
CA LYS A 736 11.72 -16.57 14.29
C LYS A 736 11.76 -17.95 14.93
N HIS A 737 11.81 -18.08 16.26
CA HIS A 737 11.65 -19.37 16.92
C HIS A 737 10.20 -19.84 16.87
N LEU A 738 9.25 -18.98 17.20
CA LEU A 738 7.81 -19.28 17.09
C LEU A 738 7.44 -19.67 15.64
N PHE A 739 7.97 -18.97 14.64
CA PHE A 739 7.77 -19.34 13.23
C PHE A 739 8.39 -20.70 12.88
N ARG A 740 9.56 -21.06 13.45
CA ARG A 740 10.18 -22.40 13.28
C ARG A 740 9.42 -23.51 14.01
N MET A 741 8.64 -23.19 15.03
CA MET A 741 7.66 -24.09 15.67
C MET A 741 6.33 -24.17 14.88
N ASN A 742 6.30 -23.68 13.63
CA ASN A 742 5.13 -23.69 12.75
C ASN A 742 3.88 -22.98 13.31
N LEU A 743 4.07 -22.02 14.23
CA LEU A 743 2.98 -21.16 14.71
C LEU A 743 2.67 -20.10 13.63
N SER A 744 1.41 -20.05 13.18
CA SER A 744 1.01 -19.06 12.16
C SER A 744 1.22 -17.61 12.65
N PRO A 745 2.00 -16.78 11.94
CA PRO A 745 2.27 -15.40 12.33
C PRO A 745 0.99 -14.55 12.51
N GLU A 746 -0.05 -14.83 11.74
CA GLU A 746 -1.32 -14.09 11.77
C GLU A 746 -2.11 -14.27 13.07
N LYS A 747 -1.76 -15.28 13.88
CA LYS A 747 -2.28 -15.53 15.24
C LYS A 747 -1.36 -15.01 16.34
N LEU A 748 -0.20 -14.46 16.01
CA LEU A 748 0.71 -13.85 16.99
C LEU A 748 0.52 -12.32 17.02
N ASN A 749 0.76 -11.73 18.19
CA ASN A 749 0.88 -10.29 18.36
C ASN A 749 2.25 -9.97 18.98
N LEU A 750 3.02 -9.10 18.34
CA LEU A 750 4.30 -8.60 18.84
C LEU A 750 4.07 -7.51 19.88
N ALA A 751 4.74 -7.57 21.02
CA ALA A 751 4.59 -6.58 22.08
C ALA A 751 5.53 -5.37 21.95
N VAL A 752 4.98 -4.18 22.20
CA VAL A 752 5.68 -2.91 22.33
C VAL A 752 5.53 -2.38 23.76
N ALA A 753 6.64 -1.95 24.36
CA ALA A 753 6.69 -1.48 25.73
C ALA A 753 6.67 0.06 25.79
N PHE A 754 5.70 0.66 26.48
CA PHE A 754 5.65 2.10 26.75
C PHE A 754 6.43 2.48 28.02
N PHE A 755 7.52 1.75 28.26
CA PHE A 755 8.47 1.97 29.36
C PHE A 755 9.87 1.53 28.94
N GLY A 756 10.88 2.07 29.62
CA GLY A 756 12.27 1.60 29.53
C GLY A 756 12.79 1.03 30.83
N ILE A 757 13.98 0.43 30.75
CA ILE A 757 14.71 -0.12 31.89
C ILE A 757 16.00 0.67 32.09
N HIS A 758 16.28 1.09 33.33
CA HIS A 758 17.53 1.76 33.69
C HIS A 758 18.31 1.03 34.77
N TYR A 759 19.61 1.25 34.76
CA TYR A 759 20.59 0.72 35.69
C TYR A 759 21.44 1.87 36.22
N GLU A 760 21.85 1.80 37.48
CA GLU A 760 22.77 2.74 38.13
C GLU A 760 24.07 2.04 38.48
N ASN A 761 25.17 2.78 38.68
CA ASN A 761 26.49 2.26 39.00
C ASN A 761 26.97 1.17 38.01
N THR A 762 26.70 1.39 36.72
CA THR A 762 27.24 0.56 35.63
C THR A 762 28.73 0.85 35.43
N ASP A 763 29.50 -0.16 35.04
CA ASP A 763 30.95 -0.04 34.77
C ASP A 763 31.24 0.59 33.38
N SER A 764 32.52 0.54 32.96
CA SER A 764 33.13 1.17 31.77
C SER A 764 32.34 1.10 30.44
N PRO A 765 32.62 1.99 29.48
CA PRO A 765 31.65 2.39 28.48
C PRO A 765 31.23 1.25 27.55
N PHE A 766 29.91 1.20 27.36
CA PHE A 766 29.24 0.56 26.23
C PHE A 766 30.00 0.88 24.92
N ASP A 767 30.51 -0.14 24.24
CA ASP A 767 31.23 0.03 22.98
C ASP A 767 30.23 0.37 21.87
N GLU A 768 30.19 1.65 21.48
CA GLU A 768 29.28 2.16 20.45
C GLU A 768 29.59 1.60 19.04
N THR A 769 30.68 0.83 18.90
CA THR A 769 31.08 0.14 17.65
C THR A 769 30.85 -1.38 17.69
N SER A 770 30.31 -1.92 18.79
CA SER A 770 30.02 -3.35 18.97
C SER A 770 28.61 -3.74 18.52
N ASP A 771 28.49 -4.89 17.84
CA ASP A 771 27.21 -5.54 17.52
C ASP A 771 26.55 -6.22 18.75
N ASP A 772 27.31 -6.48 19.81
CA ASP A 772 26.82 -6.95 21.11
C ASP A 772 26.44 -5.73 21.99
N VAL A 773 25.18 -5.70 22.42
CA VAL A 773 24.46 -4.52 22.95
C VAL A 773 24.40 -4.49 24.48
N TRP A 774 25.35 -5.12 25.16
CA TRP A 774 25.26 -5.39 26.60
C TRP A 774 26.62 -5.36 27.30
N ILE A 775 26.62 -5.08 28.60
CA ILE A 775 27.81 -5.19 29.47
C ILE A 775 27.48 -6.03 30.71
N PRO A 776 28.46 -6.78 31.28
CA PRO A 776 28.26 -7.48 32.55
C PRO A 776 27.88 -6.52 33.68
N MET A 777 26.98 -6.93 34.58
CA MET A 777 26.75 -6.19 35.83
C MET A 777 27.91 -6.39 36.79
N SER A 778 28.35 -5.31 37.44
CA SER A 778 29.31 -5.37 38.54
C SER A 778 28.60 -5.52 39.89
N SER A 779 29.34 -5.81 40.95
CA SER A 779 28.78 -5.87 42.30
C SER A 779 28.26 -4.53 42.83
N GLU A 780 28.59 -3.41 42.17
CA GLU A 780 28.07 -2.08 42.49
C GLU A 780 26.79 -1.72 41.71
N THR A 781 26.54 -2.41 40.58
CA THR A 781 25.43 -2.10 39.66
C THR A 781 24.07 -2.34 40.33
N LYS A 782 23.17 -1.37 40.19
CA LYS A 782 21.79 -1.42 40.68
C LYS A 782 20.80 -1.42 39.52
N GLY A 783 19.61 -1.96 39.78
CA GLY A 783 18.56 -2.15 38.77
C GLY A 783 18.55 -3.60 38.25
N PRO A 784 17.81 -3.87 37.17
CA PRO A 784 17.07 -2.90 36.36
C PRO A 784 15.86 -2.30 37.08
N TYR A 785 15.55 -1.05 36.76
CA TYR A 785 14.42 -0.29 37.25
C TYR A 785 13.56 0.18 36.06
N GLY A 786 12.24 -0.04 36.13
CA GLY A 786 11.31 0.44 35.09
C GLY A 786 11.08 1.96 35.18
N LYS A 787 10.97 2.64 34.02
CA LYS A 787 10.58 4.06 33.91
C LYS A 787 9.58 4.22 32.76
N ARG A 788 8.37 4.72 33.05
CA ARG A 788 7.23 4.85 32.13
C ARG A 788 7.50 5.97 31.10
N TRP A 789 6.98 5.88 29.87
CA TRP A 789 7.25 6.88 28.80
C TRP A 789 6.82 8.31 29.19
N ASP A 790 5.70 8.44 29.91
CA ASP A 790 5.21 9.70 30.48
C ASP A 790 6.11 10.32 31.57
N GLN A 791 7.06 9.56 32.14
CA GLN A 791 8.05 10.00 33.13
C GLN A 791 9.39 10.41 32.51
N LEU A 792 9.57 10.27 31.19
CA LEU A 792 10.80 10.74 30.52
C LEU A 792 10.71 12.26 30.33
N THR A 793 11.69 12.97 30.88
CA THR A 793 11.85 14.40 30.64
C THR A 793 12.19 14.67 29.17
N SER A 794 11.92 15.88 28.68
CA SER A 794 12.37 16.28 27.35
C SER A 794 13.87 16.10 27.16
N ASN A 795 14.67 16.26 28.23
CA ASN A 795 16.10 16.02 28.21
C ASN A 795 16.44 14.53 28.07
N ASP A 796 15.76 13.63 28.79
CA ASP A 796 15.93 12.17 28.62
C ASP A 796 15.67 11.74 27.15
N LYS A 797 14.66 12.35 26.51
CA LYS A 797 14.29 12.07 25.11
C LYS A 797 15.27 12.67 24.10
N THR A 798 15.86 13.84 24.35
CA THR A 798 16.77 14.51 23.40
C THR A 798 18.23 14.07 23.50
N ILE A 799 18.72 13.66 24.67
CA ILE A 799 20.10 13.15 24.83
C ILE A 799 20.24 11.66 24.45
N ALA A 800 19.13 11.02 24.06
CA ALA A 800 19.11 9.61 23.70
C ALA A 800 19.93 9.35 22.43
N LYS A 801 20.99 8.55 22.60
CA LYS A 801 21.73 7.94 21.51
C LYS A 801 20.92 6.82 20.87
N TRP A 802 21.31 6.43 19.68
CA TRP A 802 20.69 5.35 18.93
C TRP A 802 21.71 4.25 18.68
N ASN A 803 21.36 3.00 19.00
CA ASN A 803 22.14 1.84 18.58
C ASN A 803 21.53 1.27 17.29
N ASP A 804 22.31 1.27 16.21
CA ASP A 804 21.83 0.80 14.89
C ASP A 804 21.80 -0.72 14.75
N ALA A 805 22.61 -1.46 15.50
CA ALA A 805 22.57 -2.92 15.53
C ALA A 805 21.27 -3.42 16.17
N SER A 806 20.88 -2.84 17.31
CA SER A 806 19.67 -3.25 18.06
C SER A 806 18.39 -2.55 17.68
N ARG A 807 18.50 -1.42 16.96
CA ARG A 807 17.41 -0.49 16.65
C ARG A 807 16.68 0.02 17.92
N THR A 808 17.43 0.31 18.98
CA THR A 808 16.88 0.88 20.23
C THR A 808 17.56 2.18 20.64
N PRO A 809 16.81 3.16 21.17
CA PRO A 809 17.39 4.31 21.85
C PRO A 809 17.95 3.92 23.22
N TYR A 810 18.98 4.65 23.65
CA TYR A 810 19.53 4.57 25.00
C TYR A 810 20.15 5.90 25.44
N THR A 811 20.21 6.15 26.75
CA THR A 811 21.08 7.17 27.34
C THR A 811 22.18 6.50 28.16
N TYR A 812 23.37 7.09 28.15
CA TYR A 812 24.49 6.65 28.99
C TYR A 812 25.34 7.86 29.38
N ASP A 813 25.63 8.00 30.68
CA ASP A 813 26.41 9.12 31.24
C ASP A 813 27.74 8.69 31.90
N GLY A 814 28.16 7.44 31.68
CA GLY A 814 29.35 6.85 32.32
C GLY A 814 29.07 6.12 33.64
N ARG A 815 27.87 6.25 34.23
CA ARG A 815 27.46 5.54 35.45
C ARG A 815 26.03 5.02 35.43
N ARG A 816 25.16 5.59 34.60
CA ARG A 816 23.75 5.20 34.43
C ARG A 816 23.51 4.84 32.98
N PHE A 817 22.85 3.71 32.75
CA PHE A 817 22.37 3.27 31.44
C PHE A 817 20.85 3.22 31.47
N PHE A 818 20.18 3.73 30.44
CA PHE A 818 18.72 3.65 30.31
C PHE A 818 18.36 3.36 28.86
N SER A 819 17.58 2.31 28.62
CA SER A 819 17.06 1.97 27.28
C SER A 819 15.55 1.82 27.31
N PHE A 820 14.90 2.35 26.28
CA PHE A 820 13.45 2.48 26.19
C PHE A 820 13.00 2.27 24.73
N ASP A 821 11.70 2.39 24.48
CA ASP A 821 11.16 2.50 23.13
C ASP A 821 10.75 3.94 22.84
N ASN A 822 11.14 4.44 21.66
CA ASN A 822 10.72 5.74 21.14
C ASN A 822 10.03 5.59 19.78
N GLU A 823 9.58 6.68 19.18
CA GLU A 823 8.88 6.71 17.90
C GLU A 823 9.64 5.94 16.80
N ARG A 824 10.99 5.99 16.79
CA ARG A 824 11.84 5.31 15.81
C ARG A 824 11.92 3.79 16.05
N SER A 825 12.13 3.33 17.28
CA SER A 825 12.20 1.89 17.57
C SER A 825 10.83 1.22 17.55
N VAL A 826 9.78 1.95 17.95
CA VAL A 826 8.38 1.53 17.80
C VAL A 826 8.04 1.37 16.32
N THR A 827 8.35 2.35 15.47
CA THR A 827 8.18 2.23 14.00
C THR A 827 8.87 0.99 13.45
N ALA A 828 10.15 0.78 13.77
CA ALA A 828 10.92 -0.38 13.29
C ALA A 828 10.33 -1.74 13.72
N LYS A 829 9.78 -1.85 14.94
CA LYS A 829 9.07 -3.06 15.41
C LYS A 829 7.75 -3.31 14.69
N ILE A 830 7.05 -2.24 14.33
CA ILE A 830 5.78 -2.33 13.60
C ILE A 830 6.03 -2.70 12.13
N GLU A 831 7.08 -2.14 11.52
CA GLU A 831 7.56 -2.53 10.20
C GLU A 831 7.96 -4.01 10.18
N TYR A 832 8.80 -4.45 11.13
CA TYR A 832 9.15 -5.86 11.31
C TYR A 832 7.91 -6.77 11.45
N ALA A 833 6.90 -6.34 12.23
CA ALA A 833 5.66 -7.09 12.40
C ALA A 833 4.86 -7.20 11.08
N LYS A 834 4.89 -6.18 10.23
CA LYS A 834 4.25 -6.19 8.92
C LYS A 834 5.01 -7.08 7.93
N GLU A 835 6.33 -6.96 7.87
CA GLU A 835 7.23 -7.78 7.04
C GLU A 835 7.06 -9.28 7.33
N ASN A 836 6.99 -9.66 8.61
CA ASN A 836 6.83 -11.05 9.04
C ASN A 836 5.34 -11.51 9.11
N ASN A 837 4.42 -10.74 8.51
CA ASN A 837 2.98 -10.97 8.52
C ASN A 837 2.35 -11.23 9.91
N ILE A 838 2.96 -10.71 10.99
CA ILE A 838 2.45 -10.83 12.36
C ILE A 838 1.04 -10.24 12.43
N GLY A 839 0.12 -10.94 13.09
CA GLY A 839 -1.30 -10.60 13.08
C GLY A 839 -1.70 -9.38 13.92
N GLY A 840 -0.84 -8.95 14.83
CA GLY A 840 -1.11 -7.77 15.66
C GLY A 840 0.10 -7.16 16.36
N ILE A 841 -0.15 -6.01 16.97
CA ILE A 841 0.69 -5.37 17.98
C ILE A 841 -0.07 -5.38 19.32
N VAL A 842 0.60 -5.73 20.40
CA VAL A 842 0.10 -5.58 21.77
C VAL A 842 0.91 -4.54 22.54
N ILE A 843 0.26 -3.64 23.27
CA ILE A 843 0.90 -2.51 23.93
C ILE A 843 0.89 -2.74 25.44
N TRP A 844 2.07 -2.78 26.05
CA TRP A 844 2.26 -2.78 27.51
C TRP A 844 2.80 -1.42 27.98
N VAL A 845 2.00 -0.52 28.55
CA VAL A 845 0.53 -0.48 28.68
C VAL A 845 0.05 0.92 28.26
N ILE A 846 -1.21 1.08 27.83
CA ILE A 846 -1.64 2.32 27.14
C ILE A 846 -1.70 3.55 28.06
N ASP A 847 -1.81 3.35 29.37
CA ASP A 847 -1.84 4.38 30.42
C ASP A 847 -0.44 4.86 30.86
N GLN A 848 0.62 4.39 30.19
CA GLN A 848 2.01 4.85 30.36
C GLN A 848 2.51 5.79 29.23
N ASP A 849 1.71 6.02 28.19
CA ASP A 849 2.00 7.01 27.15
C ASP A 849 1.80 8.44 27.66
N ASP A 850 2.37 9.43 26.97
CA ASP A 850 2.22 10.83 27.34
C ASP A 850 0.84 11.41 26.94
N GLU A 851 0.52 12.62 27.40
CA GLU A 851 -0.78 13.28 27.14
C GLU A 851 -1.09 13.44 25.64
N LYS A 852 -0.06 13.47 24.78
CA LYS A 852 -0.19 13.56 23.32
C LYS A 852 -0.44 12.20 22.67
N GLN A 853 -0.33 11.12 23.46
CA GLN A 853 -0.41 9.72 23.03
C GLN A 853 0.66 9.40 21.99
N THR A 854 1.87 9.90 22.20
CA THR A 854 2.95 9.90 21.20
C THR A 854 3.25 8.51 20.66
N LEU A 855 3.46 7.50 21.52
CA LEU A 855 3.78 6.15 21.06
C LEU A 855 2.56 5.43 20.50
N LEU A 856 1.37 5.62 21.08
CA LEU A 856 0.12 5.05 20.57
C LEU A 856 -0.26 5.62 19.19
N ASN A 857 0.05 6.90 18.92
CA ASN A 857 -0.11 7.50 17.60
C ASN A 857 0.78 6.81 16.57
N VAL A 858 2.03 6.48 16.91
CA VAL A 858 2.94 5.73 16.03
C VAL A 858 2.44 4.30 15.82
N VAL A 859 2.01 3.59 16.87
CA VAL A 859 1.42 2.25 16.71
C VAL A 859 0.19 2.30 15.81
N TYR A 860 -0.68 3.29 15.99
CA TYR A 860 -1.86 3.46 15.15
C TYR A 860 -1.52 3.80 13.70
N SER A 861 -0.74 4.85 13.44
CA SER A 861 -0.45 5.31 12.08
C SER A 861 0.42 4.32 11.31
N VAL A 862 1.44 3.75 11.94
CA VAL A 862 2.36 2.81 11.28
C VAL A 862 1.74 1.42 11.13
N PHE A 863 0.85 0.96 12.02
CA PHE A 863 0.24 -0.38 11.85
C PHE A 863 -1.07 -0.36 11.03
N ARG A 864 -1.86 0.73 11.06
CA ARG A 864 -3.06 0.88 10.20
C ARG A 864 -2.84 1.57 8.87
N SER A 865 -1.69 2.21 8.63
CA SER A 865 -1.26 2.35 7.24
C SER A 865 -1.12 0.93 6.70
N ASP A 866 -1.87 0.56 5.66
CA ASP A 866 -1.44 -0.57 4.85
C ASP A 866 -0.03 -0.23 4.38
N SER A 867 0.98 -1.02 4.75
CA SER A 867 2.28 -1.00 4.05
C SER A 867 2.24 -1.85 2.78
N LYS A 868 1.07 -1.92 2.15
CA LYS A 868 1.02 -1.40 0.79
C LYS A 868 1.18 0.12 0.85
N LEU A 869 2.43 0.59 0.92
CA LEU A 869 2.78 1.80 0.17
C LEU A 869 2.06 1.66 -1.18
N PRO A 870 1.16 2.59 -1.56
CA PRO A 870 0.52 2.47 -2.85
C PRO A 870 1.62 2.37 -3.89
N LEU A 871 1.71 1.23 -4.58
CA LEU A 871 2.53 1.11 -5.79
C LEU A 871 2.02 2.07 -6.88
N ASN A 872 0.83 2.66 -6.67
CA ASN A 872 0.24 3.78 -7.40
C ASN A 872 0.57 5.16 -6.78
N ALA A 873 1.63 5.30 -5.99
CA ALA A 873 2.33 6.57 -5.93
C ALA A 873 2.98 6.80 -7.31
N SER A 874 2.20 7.42 -8.22
CA SER A 874 2.58 7.65 -9.62
C SER A 874 4.06 8.00 -9.73
N CYS A 875 4.80 7.15 -10.44
CA CYS A 875 6.24 7.26 -10.52
C CYS A 875 6.69 8.50 -11.31
N ARG A 876 5.81 9.00 -12.17
CA ARG A 876 5.90 10.32 -12.77
C ARG A 876 5.44 11.36 -11.74
N LYS A 877 6.42 12.07 -11.15
CA LYS A 877 6.14 13.18 -10.24
C LYS A 877 5.33 14.25 -10.99
N ARG A 878 4.37 14.87 -10.32
CA ARG A 878 3.60 15.97 -10.93
C ARG A 878 4.52 17.17 -11.17
N VAL A 879 4.45 17.72 -12.38
CA VAL A 879 5.00 19.04 -12.70
C VAL A 879 3.80 19.89 -13.06
N ILE A 880 3.34 20.68 -12.09
CA ILE A 880 2.16 21.53 -12.19
C ILE A 880 2.66 22.95 -12.44
N GLY A 881 2.10 23.63 -13.43
CA GLY A 881 2.43 25.04 -13.68
C GLY A 881 1.21 25.94 -13.62
N TYR A 882 1.33 27.07 -12.91
CA TYR A 882 0.36 28.15 -13.01
C TYR A 882 0.61 29.01 -14.25
N PHE A 883 -0.46 29.40 -14.93
CA PHE A 883 -0.46 30.42 -15.97
C PHE A 883 -1.43 31.53 -15.59
N THR A 884 -1.03 32.79 -15.72
CA THR A 884 -1.72 33.92 -15.09
C THR A 884 -2.44 34.83 -16.10
N GLU A 885 -3.51 35.47 -15.64
CA GLU A 885 -4.22 36.50 -16.41
C GLU A 885 -3.43 37.82 -16.58
N TRP A 886 -2.53 38.14 -15.63
CA TRP A 886 -1.94 39.48 -15.49
C TRP A 886 -0.54 39.64 -16.08
N GLU A 887 0.28 38.57 -16.16
CA GLU A 887 1.58 38.67 -16.84
C GLU A 887 1.39 38.86 -18.35
N ASN A 888 2.35 39.51 -19.00
CA ASN A 888 2.28 39.85 -20.43
C ASN A 888 2.94 38.78 -21.34
N ALA A 889 3.59 37.77 -20.77
CA ALA A 889 4.17 36.67 -21.54
C ALA A 889 3.08 35.67 -21.94
N ASP A 890 3.17 35.16 -23.17
CA ASP A 890 2.28 34.12 -23.69
C ASP A 890 2.93 32.74 -23.55
N LEU A 891 2.12 31.75 -23.19
CA LEU A 891 2.60 30.38 -22.99
C LEU A 891 2.83 29.68 -24.34
N ARG A 892 3.96 28.98 -24.46
CA ARG A 892 4.34 28.20 -25.64
C ARG A 892 3.96 26.73 -25.49
N GLU A 893 3.59 26.08 -26.59
CA GLU A 893 3.30 24.63 -26.64
C GLU A 893 4.46 23.77 -26.11
N GLU A 894 5.71 24.17 -26.37
CA GLU A 894 6.90 23.50 -25.84
C GLU A 894 6.99 23.54 -24.30
N GLN A 895 6.50 24.61 -23.67
CA GLN A 895 6.46 24.73 -22.20
C GLN A 895 5.37 23.82 -21.63
N LEU A 896 4.19 23.75 -22.28
CA LEU A 896 3.12 22.82 -21.92
C LEU A 896 3.56 21.35 -22.03
N GLY A 897 4.38 21.01 -23.03
CA GLY A 897 4.93 19.66 -23.21
C GLY A 897 5.75 19.16 -22.03
N LYS A 898 6.30 20.07 -21.21
CA LYS A 898 7.13 19.81 -20.01
C LYS A 898 6.32 19.71 -18.71
N LEU A 899 5.00 19.85 -18.78
CA LEU A 899 4.09 19.79 -17.63
C LEU A 899 3.29 18.48 -17.63
N THR A 900 2.86 18.06 -16.45
CA THR A 900 1.80 17.04 -16.31
C THR A 900 0.44 17.67 -16.02
N HIS A 901 0.43 18.86 -15.39
CA HIS A 901 -0.80 19.63 -15.15
C HIS A 901 -0.53 21.12 -15.43
N VAL A 902 -1.52 21.82 -15.96
CA VAL A 902 -1.52 23.29 -16.08
C VAL A 902 -2.78 23.86 -15.45
N ILE A 903 -2.63 24.90 -14.62
CA ILE A 903 -3.75 25.49 -13.88
C ILE A 903 -3.84 26.99 -14.21
N PHE A 904 -4.96 27.42 -14.78
CA PHE A 904 -5.19 28.83 -15.12
C PHE A 904 -5.58 29.65 -13.89
N LEU A 905 -4.94 30.81 -13.68
CA LEU A 905 -5.20 31.71 -12.56
C LEU A 905 -5.78 33.06 -13.06
N PHE A 906 -7.02 33.45 -12.74
CA PHE A 906 -8.04 32.78 -11.91
C PHE A 906 -9.44 32.94 -12.52
N ALA A 907 -10.36 32.04 -12.14
CA ALA A 907 -11.79 32.34 -12.13
C ALA A 907 -12.18 32.94 -10.77
N THR A 908 -12.88 34.07 -10.76
CA THR A 908 -13.12 34.86 -9.54
C THR A 908 -14.51 34.63 -8.95
N VAL A 909 -14.56 34.45 -7.63
CA VAL A 909 -15.80 34.11 -6.91
C VAL A 909 -16.60 35.39 -6.61
N GLN A 910 -17.80 35.48 -7.17
CA GLN A 910 -18.71 36.62 -7.00
C GLN A 910 -19.54 36.51 -5.71
N GLU A 911 -20.14 37.61 -5.26
CA GLU A 911 -21.04 37.62 -4.07
C GLU A 911 -22.29 36.74 -4.23
N SER A 912 -22.71 36.51 -5.47
CA SER A 912 -23.78 35.58 -5.86
C SER A 912 -23.36 34.10 -5.81
N ALA A 913 -22.14 33.80 -5.34
CA ALA A 913 -21.53 32.47 -5.33
C ALA A 913 -21.29 31.84 -6.71
N ILE A 914 -21.35 32.63 -7.78
CA ILE A 914 -21.01 32.21 -9.15
C ILE A 914 -19.53 32.52 -9.41
N ILE A 915 -18.84 31.68 -10.19
CA ILE A 915 -17.48 31.95 -10.69
C ILE A 915 -17.54 32.55 -12.10
N LYS A 916 -16.61 33.44 -12.45
CA LYS A 916 -16.48 33.99 -13.80
C LYS A 916 -15.03 34.39 -14.13
N LEU A 917 -14.77 34.63 -15.41
CA LEU A 917 -13.57 35.36 -15.85
C LEU A 917 -13.91 36.85 -15.89
N ASP A 918 -13.14 37.71 -15.23
CA ASP A 918 -13.56 39.09 -14.92
C ASP A 918 -13.54 40.05 -16.12
N ASN A 919 -12.78 39.73 -17.18
CA ASN A 919 -12.60 40.63 -18.32
C ASN A 919 -12.14 39.87 -19.59
N TYR A 920 -12.24 40.55 -20.74
CA TYR A 920 -11.91 40.01 -22.07
C TYR A 920 -10.46 39.52 -22.21
N ARG A 921 -9.47 40.13 -21.54
CA ARG A 921 -8.07 39.66 -21.56
C ARG A 921 -7.95 38.32 -20.84
N THR A 922 -8.55 38.19 -19.67
CA THR A 922 -8.58 36.93 -18.89
C THR A 922 -9.24 35.82 -19.70
N GLU A 923 -10.40 36.09 -20.30
CA GLU A 923 -11.12 35.16 -21.18
C GLU A 923 -10.28 34.73 -22.39
N THR A 924 -9.66 35.68 -23.09
CA THR A 924 -8.80 35.40 -24.25
C THR A 924 -7.58 34.56 -23.86
N ARG A 925 -6.92 34.86 -22.74
CA ARG A 925 -5.76 34.06 -22.24
C ARG A 925 -6.15 32.67 -21.77
N PHE A 926 -7.33 32.51 -21.18
CA PHE A 926 -7.86 31.20 -20.79
C PHE A 926 -8.16 30.33 -22.02
N LEU A 927 -8.80 30.89 -23.05
CA LEU A 927 -9.10 30.18 -24.29
C LEU A 927 -7.83 29.83 -25.08
N ASP A 928 -6.85 30.74 -25.17
CA ASP A 928 -5.55 30.47 -25.77
C ASP A 928 -4.79 29.34 -25.06
N LEU A 929 -4.79 29.31 -23.72
CA LEU A 929 -4.25 28.19 -22.96
C LEU A 929 -4.98 26.89 -23.29
N LYS A 930 -6.32 26.91 -23.33
CA LYS A 930 -7.14 25.71 -23.58
C LYS A 930 -6.83 25.09 -24.94
N ASP A 931 -6.83 25.92 -25.98
CA ASP A 931 -6.62 25.45 -27.35
C ASP A 931 -5.19 24.88 -27.52
N LYS A 932 -4.20 25.46 -26.84
CA LYS A 932 -2.82 24.92 -26.77
C LYS A 932 -2.67 23.67 -25.90
N ALA A 933 -3.42 23.56 -24.80
CA ALA A 933 -3.40 22.36 -23.95
C ALA A 933 -3.93 21.16 -24.74
N HIS A 934 -4.99 21.36 -25.53
CA HIS A 934 -5.58 20.34 -26.40
C HIS A 934 -4.72 19.99 -27.63
N SER A 935 -3.82 20.87 -28.10
CA SER A 935 -2.95 20.59 -29.25
C SER A 935 -1.71 19.75 -28.90
N VAL A 936 -1.17 19.90 -27.68
CA VAL A 936 0.16 19.39 -27.33
C VAL A 936 0.18 17.89 -27.03
N ARG A 937 -0.65 17.41 -26.09
CA ARG A 937 -0.62 16.01 -25.64
C ARG A 937 -1.90 15.60 -24.89
N SER A 938 -2.37 14.38 -25.10
CA SER A 938 -3.62 13.86 -24.49
C SER A 938 -3.51 13.52 -22.99
N ASP A 939 -2.31 13.51 -22.41
CA ASP A 939 -2.05 13.18 -21.00
C ASP A 939 -1.78 14.41 -20.10
N LEU A 940 -1.67 15.62 -20.66
CA LEU A 940 -1.61 16.87 -19.91
C LEU A 940 -2.99 17.16 -19.31
N LYS A 941 -3.05 17.48 -18.02
CA LYS A 941 -4.31 17.82 -17.34
C LYS A 941 -4.50 19.33 -17.22
N MET A 942 -5.56 19.88 -17.79
CA MET A 942 -5.91 21.29 -17.70
C MET A 942 -6.94 21.55 -16.60
N MET A 943 -6.64 22.48 -15.69
CA MET A 943 -7.51 22.83 -14.57
C MET A 943 -7.72 24.35 -14.45
N ILE A 944 -8.79 24.75 -13.76
CA ILE A 944 -9.05 26.15 -13.40
C ILE A 944 -8.77 26.42 -11.92
N GLY A 945 -8.03 27.49 -11.61
CA GLY A 945 -7.86 28.00 -10.26
C GLY A 945 -9.00 28.94 -9.88
N VAL A 946 -9.80 28.55 -8.88
CA VAL A 946 -10.96 29.33 -8.41
C VAL A 946 -10.58 30.12 -7.15
N GLY A 947 -10.70 31.44 -7.20
CA GLY A 947 -10.44 32.33 -6.06
C GLY A 947 -9.18 33.17 -6.22
N GLY A 948 -8.18 32.93 -5.37
CA GLY A 948 -6.92 33.70 -5.32
C GLY A 948 -6.66 34.33 -3.95
N ILE A 949 -5.44 34.84 -3.73
CA ILE A 949 -5.06 35.51 -2.46
C ILE A 949 -6.02 36.67 -2.18
N SER A 950 -6.22 37.55 -3.17
CA SER A 950 -7.10 38.72 -3.07
C SER A 950 -8.58 38.38 -2.93
N TYR A 951 -9.03 37.20 -3.34
CA TYR A 951 -10.44 36.77 -3.28
C TYR A 951 -10.75 35.78 -2.14
N SER A 952 -9.74 35.36 -1.36
CA SER A 952 -9.92 34.42 -0.24
C SER A 952 -10.93 34.88 0.82
N TYR A 953 -11.19 36.20 0.93
CA TYR A 953 -12.22 36.75 1.83
C TYR A 953 -13.66 36.51 1.36
N ARG A 954 -13.88 36.12 0.10
CA ARG A 954 -15.22 35.82 -0.45
C ARG A 954 -15.73 34.44 -0.05
N PHE A 955 -14.86 33.47 0.19
CA PHE A 955 -15.26 32.09 0.52
C PHE A 955 -16.03 31.97 1.85
N PRO A 956 -15.60 32.55 3.00
CA PRO A 956 -16.30 32.35 4.27
C PRO A 956 -17.81 32.66 4.25
N PRO A 957 -18.29 33.83 3.77
CA PRO A 957 -19.73 34.13 3.73
C PRO A 957 -20.53 33.33 2.68
N ILE A 958 -19.87 32.61 1.77
CA ILE A 958 -20.49 31.71 0.79
C ILE A 958 -20.55 30.30 1.34
N VAL A 959 -19.46 29.80 1.91
CA VAL A 959 -19.30 28.42 2.38
C VAL A 959 -20.05 28.16 3.70
N LEU A 960 -20.24 29.18 4.54
CA LEU A 960 -21.10 29.12 5.73
C LEU A 960 -22.60 29.06 5.43
N ASP A 961 -23.03 29.41 4.22
CA ASP A 961 -24.43 29.42 3.79
C ASP A 961 -24.69 28.19 2.92
N ASP A 962 -25.55 27.28 3.38
CA ASP A 962 -25.84 26.01 2.67
C ASP A 962 -26.42 26.23 1.25
N GLY A 963 -27.16 27.33 1.02
CA GLY A 963 -27.70 27.66 -0.30
C GLY A 963 -26.63 28.21 -1.23
N LYS A 964 -25.83 29.17 -0.76
CA LYS A 964 -24.75 29.77 -1.56
C LYS A 964 -23.62 28.79 -1.84
N ARG A 965 -23.26 27.93 -0.88
CA ARG A 965 -22.23 26.90 -1.10
C ARG A 965 -22.66 25.92 -2.20
N LYS A 966 -23.94 25.53 -2.24
CA LYS A 966 -24.49 24.72 -3.32
C LYS A 966 -24.41 25.43 -4.69
N ILE A 967 -24.76 26.71 -4.75
CA ILE A 967 -24.61 27.53 -5.97
C ILE A 967 -23.13 27.57 -6.43
N LEU A 968 -22.18 27.67 -5.50
CA LEU A 968 -20.75 27.63 -5.83
C LEU A 968 -20.31 26.28 -6.39
N VAL A 969 -20.75 25.17 -5.79
CA VAL A 969 -20.48 23.82 -6.30
C VAL A 969 -21.05 23.61 -7.71
N GLU A 970 -22.31 24.03 -7.93
CA GLU A 970 -22.98 23.94 -9.23
C GLU A 970 -22.30 24.85 -10.27
N SER A 971 -21.87 26.05 -9.90
CA SER A 971 -21.17 26.98 -10.78
C SER A 971 -19.77 26.48 -11.19
N ILE A 972 -19.02 25.87 -10.27
CA ILE A 972 -17.71 25.27 -10.58
C ILE A 972 -17.89 24.06 -11.51
N THR A 973 -18.84 23.17 -11.19
CA THR A 973 -19.13 21.97 -11.99
C THR A 973 -19.58 22.33 -13.41
N SER A 974 -20.41 23.37 -13.56
CA SER A 974 -20.87 23.85 -14.87
C SER A 974 -19.74 24.44 -15.70
N PHE A 975 -18.82 25.21 -15.09
CA PHE A 975 -17.67 25.80 -15.79
C PHE A 975 -16.66 24.74 -16.28
N ILE A 976 -16.44 23.69 -15.49
CA ILE A 976 -15.63 22.52 -15.89
C ILE A 976 -16.25 21.83 -17.11
N ASP A 977 -17.58 21.65 -17.12
CA ASP A 977 -18.29 20.99 -18.22
C ASP A 977 -18.38 21.85 -19.50
N GLU A 978 -18.62 23.15 -19.36
CA GLU A 978 -18.73 24.10 -20.48
C GLU A 978 -17.39 24.27 -21.23
N HIS A 979 -16.27 24.10 -20.54
CA HIS A 979 -14.94 24.32 -21.09
C HIS A 979 -14.09 23.04 -21.25
N ASP A 980 -14.68 21.86 -21.00
CA ASP A 980 -14.05 20.53 -21.11
C ASP A 980 -12.74 20.41 -20.31
N LEU A 981 -12.76 20.86 -19.06
CA LEU A 981 -11.59 20.86 -18.17
C LEU A 981 -11.43 19.53 -17.44
N ASP A 982 -10.18 19.16 -17.12
CA ASP A 982 -9.88 17.96 -16.33
C ASP A 982 -10.14 18.16 -14.83
N GLY A 983 -10.25 19.40 -14.33
CA GLY A 983 -10.49 19.64 -12.92
C GLY A 983 -10.41 21.09 -12.44
N VAL A 984 -10.36 21.26 -11.12
CA VAL A 984 -10.36 22.54 -10.42
C VAL A 984 -9.40 22.57 -9.24
N GLU A 985 -8.75 23.72 -9.04
CA GLU A 985 -8.08 24.05 -7.79
C GLU A 985 -8.89 25.07 -6.98
N ILE A 986 -9.19 24.77 -5.72
CA ILE A 986 -9.76 25.75 -4.79
C ILE A 986 -8.62 26.57 -4.17
N PHE A 987 -8.49 27.82 -4.63
CA PHE A 987 -7.48 28.75 -4.15
C PHE A 987 -8.02 29.61 -3.00
N TRP A 988 -8.22 28.97 -1.83
CA TRP A 988 -8.61 29.61 -0.58
C TRP A 988 -7.55 29.36 0.51
N VAL A 989 -6.64 30.33 0.67
CA VAL A 989 -5.40 30.24 1.47
C VAL A 989 -5.60 30.57 2.96
N TRP A 990 -6.64 31.33 3.28
CA TRP A 990 -6.85 31.92 4.61
C TRP A 990 -8.13 31.37 5.28
N SER A 991 -8.20 30.05 5.46
CA SER A 991 -9.21 29.44 6.32
C SER A 991 -8.88 29.63 7.81
N TYR A 992 -9.89 29.55 8.67
CA TYR A 992 -9.78 29.72 10.12
C TYR A 992 -10.82 28.86 10.86
N GLU A 993 -10.65 28.70 12.16
CA GLU A 993 -11.35 27.73 13.01
C GLU A 993 -12.87 27.66 12.79
N LYS A 994 -13.57 28.80 12.74
CA LYS A 994 -15.04 28.85 12.58
C LYS A 994 -15.55 28.34 11.22
N VAL A 995 -14.72 28.38 10.16
CA VAL A 995 -15.08 27.89 8.82
C VAL A 995 -14.51 26.50 8.52
N LYS A 996 -13.60 25.99 9.35
CA LYS A 996 -12.86 24.73 9.16
C LYS A 996 -13.73 23.54 8.75
N LEU A 997 -14.86 23.31 9.45
CA LEU A 997 -15.82 22.24 9.13
C LEU A 997 -16.57 22.47 7.81
N HIS A 998 -16.93 23.73 7.52
CA HIS A 998 -17.67 24.09 6.31
C HIS A 998 -16.77 24.02 5.07
N TYR A 999 -15.44 24.22 5.22
CA TYR A 999 -14.46 23.94 4.18
C TYR A 999 -14.49 22.45 3.80
N SER A 1000 -14.38 21.52 4.76
CA SER A 1000 -14.48 20.09 4.45
C SER A 1000 -15.81 19.74 3.77
N LYS A 1001 -16.93 20.28 4.29
CA LYS A 1001 -18.27 20.09 3.71
C LYS A 1001 -18.33 20.57 2.24
N PHE A 1002 -17.78 21.75 1.94
CA PHE A 1002 -17.68 22.28 0.58
C PHE A 1002 -16.92 21.35 -0.37
N ILE A 1003 -15.74 20.87 0.04
CA ILE A 1003 -14.90 20.03 -0.81
C ILE A 1003 -15.53 18.65 -1.04
N ARG A 1004 -16.21 18.08 -0.03
CA ARG A 1004 -16.97 16.84 -0.19
C ARG A 1004 -18.17 17.00 -1.14
N GLU A 1005 -18.97 18.06 -0.97
CA GLU A 1005 -20.08 18.38 -1.88
C GLU A 1005 -19.60 18.62 -3.32
N LEU A 1006 -18.43 19.26 -3.50
CA LEU A 1006 -17.78 19.42 -4.80
C LEU A 1006 -17.36 18.08 -5.41
N ARG A 1007 -16.73 17.19 -4.63
CA ARG A 1007 -16.38 15.83 -5.08
C ARG A 1007 -17.61 15.04 -5.51
N GLU A 1008 -18.69 15.07 -4.73
CA GLU A 1008 -19.96 14.43 -5.08
C GLU A 1008 -20.52 14.97 -6.41
N SER A 1009 -20.48 16.30 -6.61
CA SER A 1009 -20.92 16.94 -7.85
C SER A 1009 -20.10 16.50 -9.07
N LEU A 1010 -18.76 16.46 -8.96
CA LEU A 1010 -17.90 16.04 -10.07
C LEU A 1010 -18.01 14.54 -10.37
N ASN A 1011 -18.24 13.70 -9.36
CA ASN A 1011 -18.51 12.26 -9.56
C ASN A 1011 -19.84 12.04 -10.32
N ASN A 1012 -20.85 12.87 -10.05
CA ASN A 1012 -22.11 12.87 -10.79
C ASN A 1012 -21.92 13.35 -12.24
N LEU A 1013 -21.09 14.38 -12.46
CA LEU A 1013 -20.73 14.85 -13.82
C LEU A 1013 -19.97 13.76 -14.61
N LYS A 1014 -18.99 13.09 -14.00
CA LYS A 1014 -18.27 11.95 -14.61
C LYS A 1014 -19.26 10.88 -15.09
N THR A 1015 -20.21 10.52 -14.21
CA THR A 1015 -21.22 9.50 -14.49
C THR A 1015 -22.16 9.90 -15.62
N SER A 1016 -22.63 11.15 -15.65
CA SER A 1016 -23.54 11.64 -16.69
C SER A 1016 -22.87 11.77 -18.06
N LYS A 1017 -21.59 12.17 -18.09
CA LYS A 1017 -20.75 12.27 -19.29
C LYS A 1017 -20.14 10.94 -19.75
N LYS A 1018 -20.25 9.89 -18.92
CA LYS A 1018 -19.60 8.58 -19.13
C LYS A 1018 -18.07 8.68 -19.26
N ARG A 1019 -17.46 9.66 -18.59
CA ARG A 1019 -16.01 9.85 -18.58
C ARG A 1019 -15.34 8.70 -17.80
N THR A 1020 -14.26 8.15 -18.35
CA THR A 1020 -13.51 7.04 -17.75
C THR A 1020 -12.64 7.51 -16.58
N GLU A 1021 -11.92 8.61 -16.78
CA GLU A 1021 -11.11 9.29 -15.77
C GLU A 1021 -11.96 10.09 -14.78
N ASP A 1022 -11.46 10.26 -13.56
CA ASP A 1022 -12.03 11.18 -12.59
C ASP A 1022 -11.66 12.64 -12.91
N TYR A 1023 -12.57 13.56 -12.60
CA TYR A 1023 -12.24 14.99 -12.57
C TYR A 1023 -11.39 15.28 -11.34
N LEU A 1024 -10.34 16.07 -11.51
CA LEU A 1024 -9.38 16.40 -10.47
C LEU A 1024 -9.88 17.53 -9.57
N ILE A 1025 -9.68 17.37 -8.26
CA ILE A 1025 -9.78 18.45 -7.28
C ILE A 1025 -8.43 18.56 -6.59
N SER A 1026 -7.84 19.74 -6.64
CA SER A 1026 -6.79 20.14 -5.71
C SER A 1026 -7.24 21.30 -4.83
N ILE A 1027 -6.56 21.47 -3.70
CA ILE A 1027 -6.65 22.70 -2.92
C ILE A 1027 -5.25 23.20 -2.63
N ILE A 1028 -5.15 24.51 -2.43
CA ILE A 1028 -3.93 25.14 -1.97
C ILE A 1028 -3.95 25.36 -0.44
N VAL A 1029 -2.83 25.12 0.22
CA VAL A 1029 -2.67 25.32 1.67
C VAL A 1029 -1.51 26.28 1.99
N PRO A 1030 -1.63 27.13 3.04
CA PRO A 1030 -0.64 28.17 3.38
C PRO A 1030 0.69 27.61 3.89
N PRO A 1031 1.81 28.38 3.85
CA PRO A 1031 3.13 27.93 4.31
C PRO A 1031 3.20 27.53 5.78
N LYS A 1032 2.41 28.17 6.65
CA LYS A 1032 2.60 28.11 8.10
C LYS A 1032 1.77 27.02 8.76
N ILE A 1033 2.44 26.12 9.48
CA ILE A 1033 1.84 25.02 10.26
C ILE A 1033 0.69 25.51 11.16
N ALA A 1034 0.86 26.63 11.86
CA ALA A 1034 -0.18 27.20 12.73
C ALA A 1034 -1.46 27.63 11.97
N THR A 1035 -1.33 28.09 10.72
CA THR A 1035 -2.48 28.43 9.88
C THR A 1035 -3.15 27.16 9.33
N ILE A 1036 -2.35 26.16 8.95
CA ILE A 1036 -2.86 24.84 8.52
C ILE A 1036 -3.67 24.19 9.65
N SER A 1037 -3.08 24.04 10.84
CA SER A 1037 -3.69 23.34 11.97
C SER A 1037 -4.94 24.05 12.51
N GLY A 1038 -4.94 25.39 12.54
CA GLY A 1038 -6.10 26.19 12.93
C GLY A 1038 -7.21 26.25 11.87
N GLY A 1039 -6.88 26.19 10.57
CA GLY A 1039 -7.82 26.46 9.48
C GLY A 1039 -8.39 25.26 8.74
N TYR A 1040 -7.77 24.07 8.80
CA TYR A 1040 -8.06 22.97 7.86
C TYR A 1040 -8.17 21.59 8.55
N TYR A 1041 -9.21 20.81 8.25
CA TYR A 1041 -9.24 19.37 8.57
C TYR A 1041 -8.56 18.59 7.44
N ILE A 1042 -7.23 18.71 7.35
CA ILE A 1042 -6.43 18.22 6.22
C ILE A 1042 -6.73 16.75 5.86
N ASN A 1043 -6.91 15.87 6.85
CA ASN A 1043 -7.17 14.46 6.59
C ASN A 1043 -8.56 14.19 5.99
N GLU A 1044 -9.61 14.88 6.48
CA GLU A 1044 -10.97 14.80 5.89
C GLU A 1044 -10.98 15.37 4.48
N ILE A 1045 -10.28 16.48 4.25
CA ILE A 1045 -10.14 17.09 2.92
C ILE A 1045 -9.41 16.13 1.96
N LEU A 1046 -8.38 15.42 2.42
CA LEU A 1046 -7.62 14.44 1.61
C LEU A 1046 -8.40 13.21 1.15
N GLU A 1047 -9.54 12.91 1.77
CA GLU A 1047 -10.47 11.88 1.29
C GLU A 1047 -11.23 12.36 0.03
N SER A 1048 -11.39 13.68 -0.14
CA SER A 1048 -12.16 14.29 -1.23
C SER A 1048 -11.32 14.94 -2.34
N VAL A 1049 -10.00 15.12 -2.14
CA VAL A 1049 -9.08 15.74 -3.12
C VAL A 1049 -8.02 14.76 -3.63
N ASP A 1050 -7.54 14.98 -4.84
CA ASP A 1050 -6.51 14.16 -5.47
C ASP A 1050 -5.12 14.51 -4.93
N PHE A 1051 -4.85 15.80 -4.72
CA PHE A 1051 -3.60 16.29 -4.15
C PHE A 1051 -3.75 17.68 -3.50
N LEU A 1052 -2.79 18.02 -2.63
CA LEU A 1052 -2.62 19.34 -2.03
C LEU A 1052 -1.43 20.05 -2.67
N ASN A 1053 -1.63 21.30 -3.05
CA ASN A 1053 -0.57 22.21 -3.42
C ASN A 1053 -0.17 23.03 -2.17
N VAL A 1054 1.08 22.91 -1.73
CA VAL A 1054 1.55 23.58 -0.51
C VAL A 1054 2.32 24.83 -0.89
N LEU A 1055 1.90 26.00 -0.41
CA LEU A 1055 2.58 27.29 -0.64
C LEU A 1055 3.91 27.34 0.11
N THR A 1056 4.93 26.64 -0.38
CA THR A 1056 6.26 26.50 0.22
C THR A 1056 7.19 27.67 -0.12
N TYR A 1057 6.64 28.89 -0.10
CA TYR A 1057 7.34 30.16 -0.27
C TYR A 1057 6.66 31.27 0.54
N ASP A 1058 7.17 32.50 0.46
CA ASP A 1058 6.71 33.69 1.20
C ASP A 1058 6.73 33.62 2.74
N TYR A 1059 7.52 32.70 3.31
CA TYR A 1059 7.71 32.58 4.77
C TYR A 1059 8.12 33.91 5.45
N TYR A 1060 8.89 34.73 4.74
CA TYR A 1060 9.41 36.04 5.17
C TYR A 1060 8.79 37.22 4.41
N PHE A 1061 7.78 37.00 3.55
CA PHE A 1061 7.19 38.07 2.73
C PHE A 1061 6.44 39.10 3.58
N ASN A 1062 5.55 38.62 4.46
CA ASN A 1062 4.79 39.44 5.38
C ASN A 1062 5.40 39.32 6.79
N GLY A 1063 6.39 40.16 7.08
CA GLY A 1063 7.13 40.10 8.35
C GLY A 1063 8.00 41.30 8.70
N ASP A 1064 8.52 41.21 9.91
CA ASP A 1064 9.51 42.06 10.59
C ASP A 1064 10.95 41.55 10.40
N GLN A 1065 11.17 40.58 9.49
CA GLN A 1065 12.50 40.01 9.21
C GLN A 1065 12.81 39.94 7.71
N VAL A 1066 14.06 40.26 7.39
CA VAL A 1066 14.75 40.01 6.12
C VAL A 1066 15.25 38.56 6.12
N GLY A 1067 15.10 37.84 4.99
CA GLY A 1067 15.51 36.44 4.86
C GLY A 1067 15.17 35.81 3.49
N PRO A 1068 15.53 34.55 3.24
CA PRO A 1068 15.13 33.82 2.04
C PRO A 1068 13.61 33.67 1.97
N HIS A 1069 12.97 33.95 0.83
CA HIS A 1069 11.51 33.78 0.72
C HIS A 1069 11.03 32.33 0.70
N SER A 1070 11.84 31.38 0.23
CA SER A 1070 11.47 29.96 0.06
C SER A 1070 12.56 28.96 0.51
N PRO A 1071 13.08 29.06 1.75
CA PRO A 1071 14.20 28.25 2.24
C PRO A 1071 13.80 26.79 2.45
N ILE A 1072 14.63 25.83 2.02
CA ILE A 1072 14.37 24.42 2.33
C ILE A 1072 14.46 24.18 3.84
N TYR A 1073 15.51 24.71 4.48
CA TYR A 1073 15.78 24.53 5.91
C TYR A 1073 16.11 25.86 6.62
N GLY A 1074 15.95 25.85 7.94
CA GLY A 1074 16.41 26.92 8.84
C GLY A 1074 15.50 28.15 8.91
N GLY A 1075 15.94 29.14 9.70
CA GLY A 1075 15.19 30.35 9.99
C GLY A 1075 14.12 30.15 11.08
N THR A 1076 13.55 31.26 11.54
CA THR A 1076 12.67 31.34 12.72
C THR A 1076 11.18 31.48 12.40
N ARG A 1077 10.81 31.81 11.15
CA ARG A 1077 9.42 31.99 10.69
C ARG A 1077 8.87 30.78 9.92
N GLY A 1078 9.57 29.66 9.99
CA GLY A 1078 9.31 28.41 9.25
C GLY A 1078 10.15 28.28 7.98
N ASN A 1079 10.14 27.06 7.44
CA ASN A 1079 10.79 26.65 6.19
C ASN A 1079 10.02 25.49 5.54
N ILE A 1080 10.43 25.10 4.34
CA ILE A 1080 9.77 24.04 3.56
C ILE A 1080 9.82 22.69 4.28
N ASP A 1081 10.96 22.34 4.87
CA ASP A 1081 11.15 21.04 5.51
C ASP A 1081 10.20 20.82 6.69
N GLU A 1082 10.04 21.81 7.56
CA GLU A 1082 9.07 21.79 8.66
C GLU A 1082 7.64 21.64 8.15
N THR A 1083 7.22 22.45 7.17
CA THR A 1083 5.85 22.42 6.63
C THR A 1083 5.55 21.08 5.94
N MET A 1084 6.46 20.58 5.11
CA MET A 1084 6.26 19.35 4.35
C MET A 1084 6.35 18.11 5.24
N LYS A 1085 7.25 18.07 6.24
CA LYS A 1085 7.28 16.99 7.24
C LYS A 1085 6.03 16.99 8.10
N TYR A 1086 5.55 18.16 8.53
CA TYR A 1086 4.28 18.28 9.27
C TYR A 1086 3.12 17.70 8.45
N LEU A 1087 2.95 18.13 7.21
CA LEU A 1087 1.88 17.62 6.34
C LEU A 1087 2.05 16.12 6.03
N ALA A 1088 3.26 15.65 5.70
CA ALA A 1088 3.50 14.23 5.44
C ALA A 1088 3.17 13.36 6.66
N HIS A 1089 3.54 13.81 7.86
CA HIS A 1089 3.19 13.14 9.12
C HIS A 1089 1.69 13.17 9.41
N GLN A 1090 1.01 14.33 9.26
CA GLN A 1090 -0.43 14.42 9.52
C GLN A 1090 -1.23 13.49 8.60
N THR A 1091 -0.81 13.37 7.34
CA THR A 1091 -1.59 12.78 6.25
C THR A 1091 -1.25 11.33 5.95
N SER A 1092 -0.04 10.88 6.30
CA SER A 1092 0.56 9.61 5.88
C SER A 1092 0.56 9.38 4.36
N GLN A 1093 0.43 10.45 3.56
CA GLN A 1093 0.27 10.40 2.10
C GLN A 1093 1.18 11.45 1.42
N PRO A 1094 2.52 11.35 1.54
CA PRO A 1094 3.45 12.31 0.93
C PRO A 1094 3.26 12.42 -0.59
N SER A 1095 2.86 11.32 -1.26
CA SER A 1095 2.55 11.29 -2.69
C SER A 1095 1.33 12.13 -3.11
N LYS A 1096 0.50 12.60 -2.16
CA LYS A 1096 -0.56 13.60 -2.40
C LYS A 1096 -0.11 15.05 -2.17
N LEU A 1097 1.12 15.32 -1.74
CA LEU A 1097 1.61 16.66 -1.41
C LEU A 1097 2.57 17.18 -2.48
N ASN A 1098 2.27 18.32 -3.10
CA ASN A 1098 3.17 18.97 -4.06
C ASN A 1098 3.82 20.20 -3.43
N MET A 1099 5.13 20.36 -3.62
CA MET A 1099 5.90 21.53 -3.17
C MET A 1099 5.75 22.66 -4.20
N ALA A 1100 5.29 23.85 -3.80
CA ALA A 1100 5.28 25.01 -4.67
C ALA A 1100 6.65 25.73 -4.71
N VAL A 1101 7.13 26.06 -5.91
CA VAL A 1101 8.37 26.82 -6.16
C VAL A 1101 8.07 28.12 -6.91
N PRO A 1102 8.70 29.25 -6.51
CA PRO A 1102 8.50 30.54 -7.16
C PRO A 1102 9.50 30.81 -8.29
N PHE A 1103 9.02 31.26 -9.45
CA PHE A 1103 9.80 31.77 -10.60
C PHE A 1103 9.94 33.31 -10.56
N TYR A 1104 9.87 33.86 -9.35
CA TYR A 1104 10.20 35.24 -9.03
C TYR A 1104 11.14 35.26 -7.83
N GLY A 1105 11.97 36.29 -7.74
CA GLY A 1105 12.74 36.61 -6.54
C GLY A 1105 12.05 37.69 -5.71
N THR A 1106 12.46 37.79 -4.45
CA THR A 1106 12.10 38.91 -3.55
C THR A 1106 13.34 39.69 -3.16
N PHE A 1107 13.29 41.02 -3.23
CA PHE A 1107 14.38 41.87 -2.75
C PHE A 1107 13.95 42.90 -1.71
N TRP A 1108 14.89 43.28 -0.85
CA TRP A 1108 14.80 44.44 0.03
C TRP A 1108 15.82 45.50 -0.36
N SER A 1109 15.47 46.76 -0.17
CA SER A 1109 16.39 47.90 -0.20
C SER A 1109 16.68 48.38 1.22
N ASN A 1110 17.89 48.92 1.46
CA ASN A 1110 18.39 49.32 2.78
C ASN A 1110 18.42 48.17 3.83
N ALA A 1111 18.67 46.93 3.40
CA ALA A 1111 18.80 45.81 4.33
C ALA A 1111 20.10 45.89 5.16
N SER A 1112 20.06 45.45 6.42
CA SER A 1112 21.17 45.53 7.38
C SER A 1112 22.19 44.38 7.30
N LEU A 1113 22.45 43.87 6.09
CA LEU A 1113 23.57 42.97 5.81
C LEU A 1113 24.85 43.84 5.62
N PRO A 1114 26.08 43.33 5.82
CA PRO A 1114 26.62 42.12 5.19
C PRO A 1114 26.71 40.88 6.09
N LEU A 1115 26.92 39.73 5.43
CA LEU A 1115 27.46 38.52 6.05
C LEU A 1115 28.96 38.72 6.31
N LEU A 1116 29.31 39.07 7.54
CA LEU A 1116 30.68 39.02 8.08
C LEU A 1116 30.65 38.13 9.33
N ASP A 1117 31.67 37.28 9.46
CA ASP A 1117 31.85 36.17 10.42
C ASP A 1117 30.95 34.93 10.28
N ASP A 1118 31.56 33.80 10.66
CA ASP A 1118 31.18 32.38 10.44
C ASP A 1118 29.91 31.90 11.19
N SER A 1119 28.95 32.79 11.41
CA SER A 1119 27.68 32.53 12.13
C SER A 1119 26.53 32.07 11.23
N ASP A 1120 26.69 32.16 9.91
CA ASP A 1120 25.81 31.56 8.87
C ASP A 1120 24.30 31.80 9.07
N GLU A 1121 23.91 33.07 9.21
CA GLU A 1121 22.51 33.50 9.28
C GLU A 1121 22.18 34.67 8.34
N ILE A 1122 21.57 34.33 7.20
CA ILE A 1122 20.95 35.26 6.23
C ILE A 1122 19.60 35.85 6.70
N TRP A 1123 19.15 35.50 7.90
CA TRP A 1123 17.96 36.05 8.54
C TRP A 1123 18.34 37.22 9.46
N LYS A 1124 17.66 38.36 9.34
CA LYS A 1124 17.89 39.57 10.16
C LYS A 1124 16.58 40.29 10.46
N GLU A 1125 16.53 41.02 11.57
CA GLU A 1125 15.47 42.00 11.82
C GLU A 1125 15.39 43.03 10.68
N LYS A 1126 14.18 43.38 10.27
CA LYS A 1126 13.91 44.22 9.10
C LYS A 1126 14.45 45.63 9.27
N GLY A 1127 14.33 46.22 10.46
CA GLY A 1127 14.77 47.58 10.74
C GLY A 1127 14.28 48.58 9.68
N ASP A 1128 15.20 49.36 9.12
CA ASP A 1128 14.92 50.36 8.08
C ASP A 1128 14.83 49.78 6.65
N ALA A 1129 14.76 48.45 6.49
CA ALA A 1129 14.69 47.82 5.17
C ALA A 1129 13.29 47.92 4.56
N ALA A 1130 13.20 48.42 3.32
CA ALA A 1130 11.95 48.49 2.57
C ALA A 1130 11.76 47.25 1.69
N GLY A 1131 10.52 46.75 1.61
CA GLY A 1131 10.15 45.52 0.92
C GLY A 1131 9.58 44.43 1.85
N PRO A 1132 9.51 43.16 1.40
CA PRO A 1132 10.09 42.68 0.15
C PRO A 1132 9.31 43.13 -1.08
N PHE A 1133 10.04 43.35 -2.17
CA PHE A 1133 9.51 43.62 -3.50
C PHE A 1133 9.73 42.40 -4.39
N ALA A 1134 8.72 41.98 -5.14
CA ALA A 1134 8.85 40.87 -6.09
C ALA A 1134 9.49 41.34 -7.41
N VAL A 1135 10.29 40.49 -8.03
CA VAL A 1135 10.86 40.66 -9.37
C VAL A 1135 10.86 39.31 -10.08
N ARG A 1136 10.30 39.20 -11.29
CA ARG A 1136 10.20 37.91 -11.99
C ARG A 1136 11.58 37.45 -12.46
N TRP A 1137 11.78 36.14 -12.64
CA TRP A 1137 13.05 35.61 -13.16
C TRP A 1137 13.45 36.31 -14.47
N ARG A 1138 12.52 36.40 -15.44
CA ARG A 1138 12.74 37.10 -16.71
C ARG A 1138 13.00 38.61 -16.62
N GLU A 1139 12.72 39.22 -15.47
CA GLU A 1139 12.98 40.64 -15.20
C GLU A 1139 14.32 40.91 -14.51
N LEU A 1140 15.02 39.89 -14.00
CA LEU A 1140 16.28 40.08 -13.26
C LEU A 1140 17.34 40.78 -14.10
N VAL A 1141 17.69 40.22 -15.27
CA VAL A 1141 18.70 40.82 -16.16
C VAL A 1141 18.24 42.17 -16.74
N PRO A 1142 17.00 42.34 -17.25
CA PRO A 1142 16.50 43.66 -17.66
C PRO A 1142 16.54 44.73 -16.56
N ASN A 1143 16.25 44.37 -15.31
CA ASN A 1143 16.34 45.27 -14.16
C ASN A 1143 17.78 45.42 -13.61
N SER A 1144 18.80 45.10 -14.42
CA SER A 1144 20.23 45.27 -14.14
C SER A 1144 20.76 44.48 -12.93
N TRP A 1145 20.12 43.37 -12.53
CA TRP A 1145 20.69 42.45 -11.56
C TRP A 1145 21.82 41.65 -12.20
N ASN A 1146 23.04 41.81 -11.68
CA ASN A 1146 24.19 41.04 -12.19
C ASN A 1146 24.18 39.61 -11.64
N MET A 1147 23.63 38.69 -12.42
CA MET A 1147 23.55 37.25 -12.10
C MET A 1147 24.91 36.60 -11.85
N SER A 1148 26.02 37.17 -12.34
CA SER A 1148 27.38 36.66 -12.05
C SER A 1148 27.79 36.86 -10.58
N THR A 1149 27.05 37.65 -9.82
CA THR A 1149 27.29 37.89 -8.38
C THR A 1149 26.45 36.99 -7.47
N THR A 1150 25.68 36.06 -8.04
CA THR A 1150 24.85 35.11 -7.31
C THR A 1150 25.68 34.27 -6.35
N LYS A 1151 25.25 34.23 -5.10
CA LYS A 1151 25.76 33.36 -4.03
C LYS A 1151 24.71 32.32 -3.68
N PHE A 1152 25.15 31.23 -3.07
CA PHE A 1152 24.30 30.16 -2.59
C PHE A 1152 24.51 29.98 -1.09
N HIS A 1153 23.44 30.00 -0.32
CA HIS A 1153 23.49 29.79 1.13
C HIS A 1153 23.26 28.31 1.45
N GLU A 1154 24.30 27.62 1.90
CA GLU A 1154 24.29 26.15 2.05
C GLU A 1154 23.30 25.66 3.10
N LYS A 1155 23.07 26.42 4.18
CA LYS A 1155 22.17 26.02 5.27
C LYS A 1155 20.69 26.06 4.87
N SER A 1156 20.27 27.03 4.04
CA SER A 1156 18.87 27.13 3.56
C SER A 1156 18.63 26.56 2.16
N LYS A 1157 19.69 26.24 1.42
CA LYS A 1157 19.69 25.86 -0.01
C LYS A 1157 19.01 26.91 -0.91
N THR A 1158 19.32 28.19 -0.68
CA THR A 1158 18.72 29.33 -1.40
C THR A 1158 19.76 30.15 -2.12
N SER A 1159 19.43 30.62 -3.33
CA SER A 1159 20.26 31.53 -4.13
C SER A 1159 19.94 32.99 -3.79
N TYR A 1160 20.97 33.82 -3.73
CA TYR A 1160 20.84 35.23 -3.33
C TYR A 1160 21.90 36.14 -3.98
N ILE A 1161 21.58 37.43 -4.08
CA ILE A 1161 22.51 38.51 -4.42
C ILE A 1161 22.48 39.53 -3.29
N TRP A 1162 23.67 39.98 -2.87
CA TRP A 1162 23.85 41.08 -1.92
C TRP A 1162 24.73 42.15 -2.54
N ILE A 1163 24.21 43.38 -2.62
CA ILE A 1163 24.91 44.55 -3.17
C ILE A 1163 25.18 45.51 -2.00
N PRO A 1164 26.40 45.57 -1.44
CA PRO A 1164 26.73 46.41 -0.29
C PRO A 1164 26.48 47.91 -0.52
N GLU A 1165 26.71 48.39 -1.74
CA GLU A 1165 26.72 49.82 -2.09
C GLU A 1165 25.31 50.43 -2.05
N THR A 1166 24.30 49.65 -2.47
CA THR A 1166 22.87 50.04 -2.45
C THR A 1166 22.11 49.40 -1.29
N LYS A 1167 22.77 48.55 -0.51
CA LYS A 1167 22.17 47.65 0.49
C LYS A 1167 20.99 46.85 -0.06
N HIS A 1168 21.10 46.37 -1.30
CA HIS A 1168 20.07 45.53 -1.92
C HIS A 1168 20.34 44.06 -1.63
N PHE A 1169 19.36 43.37 -1.03
CA PHE A 1169 19.38 41.91 -0.82
C PHE A 1169 18.25 41.27 -1.60
N LEU A 1170 18.58 40.43 -2.58
CA LEU A 1170 17.64 39.68 -3.43
C LEU A 1170 17.80 38.18 -3.13
N THR A 1171 16.69 37.46 -2.93
CA THR A 1171 16.66 35.99 -2.84
C THR A 1171 15.70 35.43 -3.87
N PHE A 1172 16.07 34.35 -4.55
CA PHE A 1172 15.37 33.85 -5.72
C PHE A 1172 15.72 32.38 -5.99
N GLU A 1173 14.96 31.76 -6.88
CA GLU A 1173 15.26 30.43 -7.40
C GLU A 1173 16.15 30.49 -8.65
N ASN A 1174 17.12 29.59 -8.73
CA ASN A 1174 17.90 29.32 -9.93
C ASN A 1174 18.05 27.80 -10.13
N GLU A 1175 18.81 27.39 -11.14
CA GLU A 1175 19.00 25.98 -11.50
C GLU A 1175 19.54 25.14 -10.32
N ARG A 1176 20.41 25.74 -9.49
CA ARG A 1176 20.99 25.07 -8.33
C ARG A 1176 19.98 24.87 -7.20
N SER A 1177 19.22 25.90 -6.83
CA SER A 1177 18.23 25.78 -5.74
C SER A 1177 17.03 24.91 -6.16
N LEU A 1178 16.58 25.00 -7.41
CA LEU A 1178 15.55 24.13 -7.95
C LEU A 1178 15.98 22.66 -8.03
N ALA A 1179 17.25 22.38 -8.34
CA ALA A 1179 17.79 21.02 -8.29
C ALA A 1179 17.74 20.42 -6.87
N GLU A 1180 18.10 21.19 -5.83
CA GLU A 1180 17.96 20.73 -4.44
C GLU A 1180 16.49 20.55 -4.02
N LYS A 1181 15.56 21.39 -4.50
CA LYS A 1181 14.11 21.23 -4.26
C LYS A 1181 13.53 19.99 -4.96
N ALA A 1182 13.91 19.74 -6.21
CA ALA A 1182 13.51 18.54 -6.94
C ALA A 1182 14.09 17.26 -6.32
N LYS A 1183 15.32 17.32 -5.80
CA LYS A 1183 15.92 16.25 -4.99
C LYS A 1183 15.15 16.03 -3.69
N TYR A 1184 14.82 17.08 -2.93
CA TYR A 1184 13.99 16.99 -1.72
C TYR A 1184 12.66 16.28 -2.00
N VAL A 1185 11.98 16.66 -3.09
CA VAL A 1185 10.71 16.04 -3.53
C VAL A 1185 10.84 14.54 -3.81
N LYS A 1186 11.96 14.08 -4.35
CA LYS A 1186 12.24 12.65 -4.53
C LYS A 1186 12.52 11.95 -3.20
N GLU A 1187 13.42 12.49 -2.40
CA GLU A 1187 13.86 11.91 -1.12
C GLU A 1187 12.71 11.76 -0.13
N HIS A 1188 11.81 12.75 -0.06
CA HIS A 1188 10.64 12.74 0.83
C HIS A 1188 9.38 12.16 0.18
N GLN A 1189 9.53 11.48 -0.97
CA GLN A 1189 8.45 10.80 -1.71
C GLN A 1189 7.24 11.69 -2.04
N LEU A 1190 7.44 13.00 -2.15
CA LEU A 1190 6.39 13.98 -2.40
C LEU A 1190 5.72 13.77 -3.77
N GLY A 1191 4.50 14.24 -3.93
CA GLY A 1191 3.69 14.08 -5.14
C GLY A 1191 4.22 14.81 -6.36
N GLY A 1192 4.96 15.91 -6.18
CA GLY A 1192 5.51 16.70 -7.28
C GLY A 1192 5.91 18.12 -6.91
N ILE A 1193 6.11 18.95 -7.93
CA ILE A 1193 6.34 20.40 -7.83
C ILE A 1193 5.21 21.16 -8.51
N LEU A 1194 4.78 22.24 -7.87
CA LEU A 1194 3.94 23.29 -8.44
C LEU A 1194 4.81 24.53 -8.73
N ILE A 1195 4.62 25.18 -9.87
CA ILE A 1195 5.38 26.36 -10.31
C ILE A 1195 4.47 27.61 -10.26
N TRP A 1196 4.90 28.64 -9.52
CA TRP A 1196 4.32 29.98 -9.54
C TRP A 1196 5.32 30.97 -10.16
N ALA A 1197 5.16 31.43 -11.40
CA ALA A 1197 4.26 30.95 -12.45
C ALA A 1197 5.05 30.80 -13.76
N ILE A 1198 4.56 29.99 -14.72
CA ILE A 1198 5.33 29.61 -15.91
C ILE A 1198 5.67 30.84 -16.78
N ASP A 1199 4.74 31.80 -16.83
CA ASP A 1199 4.84 33.09 -17.54
C ASP A 1199 5.77 34.12 -16.86
N GLN A 1200 6.44 33.73 -15.76
CA GLN A 1200 7.51 34.50 -15.10
C GLN A 1200 8.93 34.00 -15.46
N ASP A 1201 9.04 32.81 -16.08
CA ASP A 1201 10.29 32.25 -16.61
C ASP A 1201 10.77 33.04 -17.85
N ASP A 1202 12.03 32.80 -18.22
CA ASP A 1202 12.63 33.40 -19.42
C ASP A 1202 12.20 32.69 -20.72
N ASP A 1203 12.64 33.23 -21.85
CA ASP A 1203 12.26 32.71 -23.16
C ASP A 1203 12.98 31.41 -23.53
N ASP A 1204 14.07 31.06 -22.83
CA ASP A 1204 14.74 29.76 -22.91
C ASP A 1204 14.10 28.70 -21.98
N SER A 1205 13.16 29.12 -21.12
CA SER A 1205 12.48 28.32 -20.10
C SER A 1205 13.46 27.71 -19.08
N THR A 1206 14.50 28.47 -18.69
CA THR A 1206 15.62 28.01 -17.88
C THR A 1206 15.18 27.29 -16.61
N LEU A 1207 14.24 27.87 -15.85
CA LEU A 1207 13.80 27.28 -14.58
C LEU A 1207 12.88 26.08 -14.80
N LEU A 1208 11.96 26.15 -15.78
CA LEU A 1208 11.08 25.05 -16.14
C LEU A 1208 11.86 23.82 -16.63
N ASN A 1209 12.93 24.01 -17.41
CA ASN A 1209 13.79 22.95 -17.91
C ASN A 1209 14.43 22.15 -16.77
N VAL A 1210 14.81 22.83 -15.67
CA VAL A 1210 15.39 22.18 -14.48
C VAL A 1210 14.35 21.34 -13.74
N VAL A 1211 13.16 21.88 -13.49
CA VAL A 1211 12.09 21.16 -12.77
C VAL A 1211 11.63 19.93 -13.55
N SER A 1212 11.34 20.09 -14.84
CA SER A 1212 10.88 19.01 -15.73
C SER A 1212 11.93 17.90 -15.89
N SER A 1213 13.16 18.25 -16.25
CA SER A 1213 14.26 17.28 -16.40
C SER A 1213 14.60 16.57 -15.09
N ALA A 1214 14.54 17.28 -13.96
CA ALA A 1214 14.79 16.67 -12.66
C ALA A 1214 13.68 15.70 -12.27
N LEU A 1215 12.41 15.99 -12.56
CA LEU A 1215 11.29 15.17 -12.10
C LEU A 1215 10.81 14.08 -13.08
N GLY A 1216 11.28 14.09 -14.33
CA GLY A 1216 10.97 13.06 -15.33
C GLY A 1216 9.56 13.22 -15.92
N SER A 1217 9.20 14.44 -16.28
CA SER A 1217 7.93 14.81 -16.94
C SER A 1217 7.81 14.26 -18.35
#